data_AF-A0A2E7UPD2-F1
#
_entry.id   AF-A0A2E7UPD2-F1
#
_cell.length_a   1.000
_cell.length_b   1.000
_cell.length_c   1.000
_cell.angle_alpha   90.00
_cell.angle_beta   90.00
_cell.angle_gamma   90.00
#
_symmetry.space_group_name_H-M   'P 1'
#
loop_
_entity.id
_entity.type
_entity.pdbx_description
1 polymer ?
#
loop_
_entity_poly.entity_id
_entity_poly.type
_entity_poly.pdbx_seq_one_letter_code
_entity_poly.pdbx_strand_id
1 'polypeptide(L)'
;MTARPLFTAFVFAVAAAGCGGDSVEGKADLGGVGTTVTTTTADLDGDGDGYPASEDCDDTDASVSPEGVEVCDGIDNDCDGEIDPPSALDAQTFFTDADGDGFGDAASPFDACEPGPEGAENDLDCNDGDALISPDALEVCDEVDNDCDGLVDDADDSLDRTTGGVYYADEDGDGYGDPDNEAFFCEAAMGFVEDNTDCNDDFDTAYPGTNEICDDLDNDCDGLIDDEDDEVDLSTQRSFYPDLDGDGFGVPDDAIEGCSLPSGYSTEATDCNDEDSAINPDATEVCDELDVDEDCDLLSDDDDPSVDATTATAYYADADTDSFGDRSDPGTLYCDDPGDGSVTNADDCDDGASSVNPDATEVCDEGDVDEDCSGTADDADAGVDPSTRTDWYTDGDSDGFGDRSGTATSLCNQPSGTVADNTDCDDGAVAVNPDADEVCDDLDNDCDDLVDDDDDSLDATTATAWYADGDSDGYGHLSDSVTACDAPGDYVADNTDCNDGNASVNPGETEVCDDADTDEDCSGSADDSDAGVDSSTFTDWYPDSDTDTYGDATASATAQCDAPSGSVDNALDCDDSESAINPDATEICDSVDNDCDTDIDDDDASLDTTTTTAWAPDSDTDGYGDDDGVVELCAAPSGYTSTLGDCDDSDGDINPDAQEVCDAADTDEDCDGLVDDADDSVDLSTTAGLFYPDSDGDGYGDDGATAELYCDSPGSEYVTDNTDCDDDDEKVNPGEVEVCNEVDDDCDASTSSAGMAYWMPDSGAAVDYTSTLAVGTSGSPAVVSWGTDGTLNLCQGTWYVDATVAGATLTINGIDGSGAVVLDGDFSNRMLDIESGSNVTLSGLTFSSGSTSGDGGAVRVEDAELQGSDLVFDSNASDGYGGGLFALASTVDLADCVFEDNESEAGGGLLMEDSSDLTVERCRFTDNVSEFGGGLNIYDGSTMTLSDGTFSGNEAGSYGGGIRCFAGTSISVSDTSFTGEFAGEDGGAVELVSCGSTFTNVTVTSSTAGDSGGAFWTSSDITLDNVSVDGAVAEAGGAVYLSYGAGDVAEVSGGDYSNNEADYGGVFYTYLTSSSAYLLVDTTTFSGNVANVTASGVRYFDGSSYAAYTLASPTSFTCRGFSGCY
;
A
#
# COMPACT_ATOMS: atom_id res chain seq x y z
N MET A 1 -42.50 -12.22 -15.83
CA MET A 1 -43.55 -13.24 -15.52
C MET A 1 -44.80 -13.02 -16.37
N THR A 2 -44.99 -13.80 -17.43
CA THR A 2 -46.31 -14.26 -17.92
C THR A 2 -46.07 -15.35 -18.98
N ALA A 3 -46.20 -16.62 -18.58
CA ALA A 3 -46.11 -17.77 -19.47
C ALA A 3 -47.50 -18.36 -19.74
N ARG A 4 -47.75 -18.77 -20.98
CA ARG A 4 -48.83 -19.68 -21.39
C ARG A 4 -48.33 -20.57 -22.53
N PRO A 5 -48.61 -21.87 -22.49
CA PRO A 5 -49.00 -22.55 -23.72
C PRO A 5 -50.22 -23.48 -23.57
N LEU A 6 -50.82 -23.80 -24.71
CA LEU A 6 -51.96 -24.72 -24.91
C LEU A 6 -51.57 -25.71 -26.04
N PHE A 7 -51.66 -27.03 -25.74
CA PHE A 7 -52.31 -28.12 -26.52
C PHE A 7 -52.01 -28.25 -28.04
N THR A 8 -51.76 -29.38 -28.72
CA THR A 8 -52.02 -30.86 -28.61
C THR A 8 -51.30 -31.48 -29.84
N ALA A 9 -50.39 -32.44 -29.75
CA ALA A 9 -50.52 -33.92 -29.79
C ALA A 9 -50.71 -34.65 -31.17
N PHE A 10 -49.89 -35.70 -31.32
CA PHE A 10 -50.07 -37.02 -31.98
C PHE A 10 -49.44 -37.36 -33.36
N VAL A 11 -48.27 -38.03 -33.26
CA VAL A 11 -47.89 -39.39 -33.77
C VAL A 11 -47.68 -39.64 -35.27
N PHE A 12 -46.48 -40.16 -35.59
CA PHE A 12 -46.26 -41.27 -36.52
C PHE A 12 -45.12 -42.18 -36.02
N ALA A 13 -45.29 -43.49 -36.19
CA ALA A 13 -44.22 -44.44 -36.50
C ALA A 13 -44.84 -45.82 -36.79
N VAL A 14 -44.70 -46.25 -38.04
CA VAL A 14 -44.93 -47.62 -38.52
C VAL A 14 -43.57 -48.26 -38.75
N ALA A 15 -43.43 -49.53 -38.38
CA ALA A 15 -42.41 -50.44 -38.88
C ALA A 15 -42.93 -51.88 -38.66
N ALA A 16 -42.62 -52.91 -39.42
CA ALA A 16 -42.10 -53.10 -40.76
C ALA A 16 -42.17 -54.63 -41.02
N ALA A 17 -42.08 -55.00 -42.29
CA ALA A 17 -41.43 -56.21 -42.82
C ALA A 17 -42.11 -57.60 -42.72
N GLY A 18 -42.10 -58.29 -43.87
CA GLY A 18 -42.09 -59.75 -43.90
C GLY A 18 -42.53 -60.40 -45.22
N CYS A 19 -41.66 -60.38 -46.23
CA CYS A 19 -41.80 -61.07 -47.52
C CYS A 19 -41.78 -62.62 -47.41
N GLY A 20 -42.39 -63.32 -48.39
CA GLY A 20 -41.89 -64.64 -48.84
C GLY A 20 -42.91 -65.71 -49.28
N GLY A 21 -43.00 -65.94 -50.60
CA GLY A 21 -42.73 -67.27 -51.21
C GLY A 21 -43.86 -68.27 -51.52
N ASP A 22 -44.22 -68.33 -52.80
CA ASP A 22 -44.35 -69.52 -53.67
C ASP A 22 -45.36 -70.69 -53.40
N SER A 23 -46.38 -70.74 -54.27
CA SER A 23 -46.60 -71.76 -55.32
C SER A 23 -47.49 -73.04 -55.12
N VAL A 24 -48.33 -73.25 -56.15
CA VAL A 24 -48.82 -74.50 -56.85
C VAL A 24 -50.12 -75.27 -56.44
N GLU A 25 -51.03 -75.34 -57.44
CA GLU A 25 -52.00 -76.40 -57.89
C GLU A 25 -53.24 -76.85 -57.08
N GLY A 26 -54.38 -77.01 -57.78
CA GLY A 26 -55.37 -78.06 -57.45
C GLY A 26 -56.83 -77.95 -57.94
N LYS A 27 -57.08 -78.32 -59.20
CA LYS A 27 -58.31 -78.77 -59.90
C LYS A 27 -59.62 -79.16 -59.13
N ALA A 28 -60.73 -78.66 -59.72
CA ALA A 28 -61.95 -79.35 -60.25
C ALA A 28 -63.05 -79.96 -59.32
N ASP A 29 -64.32 -79.65 -59.63
CA ASP A 29 -65.29 -80.50 -60.38
C ASP A 29 -66.77 -80.55 -59.86
N LEU A 30 -67.71 -80.30 -60.78
CA LEU A 30 -69.09 -80.83 -60.99
C LEU A 30 -70.22 -80.76 -59.93
N GLY A 31 -71.34 -80.12 -60.32
CA GLY A 31 -72.41 -80.83 -61.05
C GLY A 31 -73.80 -81.04 -60.41
N GLY A 32 -74.84 -80.57 -61.14
CA GLY A 32 -76.17 -81.20 -61.33
C GLY A 32 -77.23 -80.93 -60.25
N VAL A 33 -78.56 -80.84 -60.50
CA VAL A 33 -79.49 -81.52 -61.44
C VAL A 33 -80.83 -80.74 -61.40
N GLY A 34 -81.70 -80.63 -62.42
CA GLY A 34 -81.64 -81.13 -63.80
C GLY A 34 -83.01 -81.31 -64.48
N THR A 35 -82.95 -81.96 -65.66
CA THR A 35 -83.96 -82.84 -66.36
C THR A 35 -85.30 -82.23 -66.82
N THR A 36 -85.81 -82.42 -68.06
CA THR A 36 -86.09 -83.63 -68.89
C THR A 36 -86.37 -83.24 -70.37
N VAL A 37 -85.78 -83.84 -71.43
CA VAL A 37 -86.10 -85.08 -72.22
C VAL A 37 -87.24 -85.01 -73.31
N THR A 38 -86.80 -84.92 -74.59
CA THR A 38 -87.21 -85.56 -75.89
C THR A 38 -88.58 -85.35 -76.60
N THR A 39 -88.60 -84.83 -77.85
CA THR A 39 -88.64 -85.52 -79.20
C THR A 39 -89.38 -84.74 -80.32
N THR A 40 -88.59 -84.26 -81.32
CA THR A 40 -88.82 -84.04 -82.78
C THR A 40 -90.17 -83.55 -83.34
N THR A 41 -90.21 -82.34 -83.94
CA THR A 41 -90.95 -81.99 -85.18
C THR A 41 -90.62 -80.58 -85.71
N ALA A 42 -90.43 -80.47 -87.03
CA ALA A 42 -90.44 -79.26 -87.89
C ALA A 42 -89.28 -78.26 -87.71
N ASP A 43 -88.79 -77.75 -88.84
CA ASP A 43 -87.89 -76.59 -88.95
C ASP A 43 -88.68 -75.39 -88.43
N LEU A 44 -88.47 -75.10 -87.15
CA LEU A 44 -89.18 -74.15 -86.32
C LEU A 44 -88.10 -73.25 -85.75
N ASP A 45 -88.26 -71.95 -85.99
CA ASP A 45 -87.75 -70.86 -85.16
C ASP A 45 -87.70 -71.31 -83.69
N GLY A 46 -86.48 -71.64 -83.23
CA GLY A 46 -86.24 -72.47 -82.06
C GLY A 46 -86.36 -71.71 -80.74
N ASP A 47 -86.21 -70.39 -80.78
CA ASP A 47 -86.33 -69.46 -79.65
C ASP A 47 -87.50 -68.47 -79.78
N GLY A 48 -88.13 -68.39 -80.95
CA GLY A 48 -89.35 -67.63 -81.20
C GLY A 48 -89.12 -66.16 -81.57
N ASP A 49 -87.92 -65.80 -82.00
CA ASP A 49 -87.55 -64.43 -82.35
C ASP A 49 -88.02 -64.00 -83.75
N GLY A 50 -88.47 -64.97 -84.55
CA GLY A 50 -89.01 -64.79 -85.90
C GLY A 50 -88.09 -65.20 -87.04
N TYR A 51 -86.84 -65.59 -86.77
CA TYR A 51 -85.88 -66.11 -87.74
C TYR A 51 -85.81 -67.64 -87.65
N PRO A 52 -85.73 -68.37 -88.78
CA PRO A 52 -85.54 -69.82 -88.77
C PRO A 52 -84.03 -70.15 -88.72
N ALA A 53 -83.69 -71.33 -88.20
CA ALA A 53 -82.36 -71.98 -88.17
C ALA A 53 -81.42 -71.84 -89.39
N SER A 54 -81.92 -71.42 -90.55
CA SER A 54 -81.11 -71.16 -91.75
C SER A 54 -80.59 -69.73 -91.87
N GLU A 55 -81.15 -68.78 -91.12
CA GLU A 55 -80.81 -67.35 -91.14
C GLU A 55 -80.39 -66.83 -89.76
N ASP A 56 -80.62 -67.63 -88.71
CA ASP A 56 -80.20 -67.39 -87.34
C ASP A 56 -78.90 -68.18 -87.04
N CYS A 57 -77.87 -67.47 -86.55
CA CYS A 57 -76.57 -68.07 -86.24
C CYS A 57 -76.55 -68.83 -84.91
N ASP A 58 -77.53 -68.64 -84.02
CA ASP A 58 -77.88 -69.52 -82.90
C ASP A 58 -79.40 -69.55 -82.65
N ASP A 59 -80.10 -70.38 -83.42
CA ASP A 59 -81.56 -70.66 -83.38
C ASP A 59 -82.06 -71.28 -82.05
N THR A 60 -81.29 -71.14 -80.98
CA THR A 60 -81.68 -71.45 -79.61
C THR A 60 -81.63 -70.26 -78.65
N ASP A 61 -81.17 -69.10 -79.11
CA ASP A 61 -81.04 -67.87 -78.34
C ASP A 61 -81.62 -66.64 -79.07
N ALA A 62 -82.79 -66.18 -78.62
CA ALA A 62 -83.50 -65.06 -79.22
C ALA A 62 -82.78 -63.70 -79.14
N SER A 63 -81.63 -63.59 -78.45
CA SER A 63 -80.76 -62.40 -78.54
C SER A 63 -79.72 -62.46 -79.66
N VAL A 64 -79.54 -63.61 -80.30
CA VAL A 64 -78.58 -63.85 -81.38
C VAL A 64 -79.36 -64.06 -82.67
N SER A 65 -79.51 -63.03 -83.50
CA SER A 65 -80.24 -63.13 -84.77
C SER A 65 -79.98 -61.93 -85.67
N PRO A 66 -80.43 -61.89 -86.93
CA PRO A 66 -80.18 -60.75 -87.83
C PRO A 66 -80.66 -59.36 -87.36
N GLU A 67 -81.45 -59.28 -86.28
CA GLU A 67 -81.86 -58.04 -85.61
C GLU A 67 -81.37 -57.95 -84.15
N GLY A 68 -80.48 -58.84 -83.73
CA GLY A 68 -79.80 -58.80 -82.43
C GLY A 68 -78.99 -57.53 -82.25
N VAL A 69 -78.61 -57.24 -81.01
CA VAL A 69 -77.78 -56.09 -80.66
C VAL A 69 -76.45 -56.61 -80.15
N GLU A 70 -75.38 -56.21 -80.82
CA GLU A 70 -74.01 -56.49 -80.40
C GLU A 70 -73.74 -56.04 -78.96
N VAL A 71 -73.26 -56.98 -78.15
CA VAL A 71 -72.74 -56.78 -76.79
C VAL A 71 -71.42 -57.56 -76.70
N CYS A 72 -70.48 -57.10 -75.89
CA CYS A 72 -69.14 -57.64 -75.73
C CYS A 72 -69.13 -59.02 -75.03
N ASP A 73 -69.62 -60.07 -75.69
CA ASP A 73 -69.79 -61.42 -75.14
C ASP A 73 -69.09 -62.51 -75.96
N GLY A 74 -68.38 -62.13 -77.03
CA GLY A 74 -67.65 -63.04 -77.90
C GLY A 74 -68.52 -63.75 -78.93
N ILE A 75 -69.78 -63.32 -79.08
CA ILE A 75 -70.76 -63.87 -80.01
C ILE A 75 -71.13 -62.79 -81.03
N ASP A 76 -71.37 -63.22 -82.28
CA ASP A 76 -71.91 -62.37 -83.35
C ASP A 76 -73.43 -62.32 -83.17
N ASN A 77 -73.91 -61.35 -82.40
CA ASN A 77 -75.28 -61.28 -81.92
C ASN A 77 -76.24 -60.82 -83.01
N ASP A 78 -75.78 -60.07 -84.00
CA ASP A 78 -76.56 -59.62 -85.15
C ASP A 78 -76.33 -60.46 -86.43
N CYS A 79 -75.51 -61.51 -86.33
CA CYS A 79 -75.16 -62.45 -87.40
C CYS A 79 -74.60 -61.78 -88.68
N ASP A 80 -74.01 -60.59 -88.58
CA ASP A 80 -73.46 -59.84 -89.71
C ASP A 80 -72.01 -60.23 -90.08
N GLY A 81 -71.37 -61.00 -89.20
CA GLY A 81 -70.02 -61.53 -89.35
C GLY A 81 -68.93 -60.75 -88.60
N GLU A 82 -69.27 -59.65 -87.93
CA GLU A 82 -68.40 -58.94 -86.99
C GLU A 82 -68.73 -59.39 -85.55
N ILE A 83 -67.75 -59.92 -84.83
CA ILE A 83 -67.91 -60.30 -83.41
C ILE A 83 -67.41 -59.12 -82.58
N ASP A 84 -68.24 -58.60 -81.68
CA ASP A 84 -67.90 -57.56 -80.69
C ASP A 84 -67.25 -56.28 -81.29
N PRO A 85 -67.90 -55.58 -82.25
CA PRO A 85 -67.34 -54.35 -82.81
C PRO A 85 -67.28 -53.21 -81.77
N PRO A 86 -66.47 -52.16 -81.98
CA PRO A 86 -66.44 -50.96 -81.12
C PRO A 86 -67.80 -50.25 -80.92
N SER A 87 -68.80 -50.57 -81.74
CA SER A 87 -70.17 -50.09 -81.61
C SER A 87 -71.06 -50.95 -80.71
N ALA A 88 -70.55 -52.03 -80.13
CA ALA A 88 -71.27 -52.88 -79.17
C ALA A 88 -71.78 -52.03 -78.00
N LEU A 89 -72.95 -52.41 -77.46
CA LEU A 89 -73.69 -51.58 -76.50
C LEU A 89 -72.93 -51.33 -75.19
N ASP A 90 -72.05 -52.25 -74.80
CA ASP A 90 -71.24 -52.24 -73.58
C ASP A 90 -69.73 -52.19 -73.84
N ALA A 91 -69.31 -51.69 -75.02
CA ALA A 91 -67.91 -51.33 -75.26
C ALA A 91 -67.42 -50.30 -74.22
N GLN A 92 -66.19 -50.49 -73.75
CA GLN A 92 -65.52 -49.62 -72.78
C GLN A 92 -64.52 -48.70 -73.49
N THR A 93 -64.22 -47.57 -72.87
CA THR A 93 -63.17 -46.66 -73.35
C THR A 93 -61.83 -47.07 -72.75
N PHE A 94 -60.83 -47.23 -73.61
CA PHE A 94 -59.41 -47.45 -73.28
C PHE A 94 -58.58 -46.28 -73.82
N PHE A 95 -57.32 -46.18 -73.39
CA PHE A 95 -56.39 -45.13 -73.81
C PHE A 95 -55.21 -45.75 -74.53
N THR A 96 -54.65 -45.04 -75.51
CA THR A 96 -53.48 -45.55 -76.24
C THR A 96 -52.30 -45.65 -75.29
N ASP A 97 -51.63 -46.80 -75.29
CA ASP A 97 -50.39 -47.09 -74.56
C ASP A 97 -49.30 -47.34 -75.62
N ALA A 98 -48.60 -46.27 -76.02
CA ALA A 98 -47.74 -46.26 -77.19
C ALA A 98 -46.30 -46.72 -76.90
N ASP A 99 -45.85 -46.67 -75.65
CA ASP A 99 -44.53 -47.18 -75.21
C ASP A 99 -44.59 -48.52 -74.48
N GLY A 100 -45.78 -48.97 -74.06
CA GLY A 100 -46.08 -50.32 -73.57
C GLY A 100 -45.84 -50.51 -72.08
N ASP A 101 -45.90 -49.47 -71.27
CA ASP A 101 -45.70 -49.54 -69.81
C ASP A 101 -46.99 -49.87 -69.02
N GLY A 102 -48.15 -49.84 -69.67
CA GLY A 102 -49.45 -50.15 -69.09
C GLY A 102 -50.26 -48.94 -68.61
N PHE A 103 -49.74 -47.73 -68.78
CA PHE A 103 -50.45 -46.46 -68.63
C PHE A 103 -50.79 -45.90 -70.01
N GLY A 104 -51.79 -45.02 -70.09
CA GLY A 104 -52.26 -44.53 -71.38
C GLY A 104 -52.47 -43.02 -71.44
N ASP A 105 -52.35 -42.46 -72.65
CA ASP A 105 -52.51 -41.04 -72.92
C ASP A 105 -53.98 -40.60 -72.86
N ALA A 106 -54.30 -39.73 -71.90
CA ALA A 106 -55.61 -39.09 -71.76
C ALA A 106 -56.10 -38.37 -73.03
N ALA A 107 -55.18 -37.90 -73.89
CA ALA A 107 -55.51 -37.24 -75.14
C ALA A 107 -55.88 -38.20 -76.28
N SER A 108 -55.69 -39.52 -76.10
CA SER A 108 -55.86 -40.54 -77.13
C SER A 108 -56.81 -41.70 -76.75
N PRO A 109 -58.09 -41.43 -76.37
CA PRO A 109 -59.05 -42.46 -76.02
C PRO A 109 -59.64 -43.18 -77.24
N PHE A 110 -59.98 -44.47 -77.10
CA PHE A 110 -60.72 -45.26 -78.07
C PHE A 110 -61.68 -46.26 -77.40
N ASP A 111 -62.82 -46.54 -78.03
CA ASP A 111 -63.78 -47.52 -77.52
C ASP A 111 -63.51 -48.92 -78.10
N ALA A 112 -63.50 -49.95 -77.25
CA ALA A 112 -63.36 -51.36 -77.62
C ALA A 112 -64.00 -52.28 -76.56
N CYS A 113 -64.14 -53.57 -76.87
CA CYS A 113 -64.58 -54.56 -75.89
C CYS A 113 -63.43 -55.09 -75.01
N GLU A 114 -62.20 -55.04 -75.52
CA GLU A 114 -60.95 -55.32 -74.78
C GLU A 114 -59.89 -54.29 -75.21
N PRO A 115 -58.94 -53.92 -74.33
CA PRO A 115 -57.94 -52.88 -74.62
C PRO A 115 -57.03 -53.22 -75.82
N GLY A 116 -56.82 -54.51 -76.07
CA GLY A 116 -55.79 -54.95 -77.01
C GLY A 116 -54.37 -54.74 -76.46
N PRO A 117 -53.33 -55.02 -77.26
CA PRO A 117 -51.93 -54.94 -76.83
C PRO A 117 -51.35 -53.51 -76.82
N GLU A 118 -52.10 -52.50 -77.26
CA GLU A 118 -51.67 -51.09 -77.39
C GLU A 118 -52.64 -50.17 -76.63
N GLY A 119 -53.35 -50.71 -75.63
CA GLY A 119 -54.39 -50.01 -74.90
C GLY A 119 -54.30 -50.22 -73.39
N ALA A 120 -54.44 -49.14 -72.62
CA ALA A 120 -54.50 -49.13 -71.17
C ALA A 120 -55.93 -48.87 -70.66
N GLU A 121 -56.25 -49.38 -69.47
CA GLU A 121 -57.51 -49.14 -68.75
C GLU A 121 -57.55 -47.77 -68.06
N ASN A 122 -56.43 -47.03 -68.04
CA ASN A 122 -56.24 -45.76 -67.34
C ASN A 122 -55.69 -44.68 -68.27
N ASP A 123 -55.83 -43.41 -67.85
CA ASP A 123 -55.42 -42.21 -68.57
C ASP A 123 -54.31 -41.42 -67.84
N LEU A 124 -53.43 -42.12 -67.13
CA LEU A 124 -52.53 -41.52 -66.15
C LEU A 124 -51.11 -41.24 -66.67
N ASP A 125 -50.82 -41.54 -67.94
CA ASP A 125 -49.50 -41.33 -68.51
C ASP A 125 -49.29 -39.87 -68.92
N CYS A 126 -48.29 -39.22 -68.35
CA CYS A 126 -47.90 -37.85 -68.69
C CYS A 126 -46.96 -37.77 -69.90
N ASN A 127 -46.36 -38.88 -70.33
CA ASN A 127 -45.55 -39.00 -71.54
C ASN A 127 -45.56 -40.41 -72.17
N ASP A 128 -46.64 -40.71 -72.90
CA ASP A 128 -46.92 -41.94 -73.70
C ASP A 128 -45.91 -42.25 -74.83
N GLY A 129 -44.77 -41.56 -74.87
CA GLY A 129 -43.65 -41.87 -75.75
C GLY A 129 -42.41 -42.42 -75.03
N ASP A 130 -42.42 -42.50 -73.71
CA ASP A 130 -41.29 -42.89 -72.88
C ASP A 130 -41.71 -43.72 -71.65
N ALA A 131 -41.55 -45.05 -71.74
CA ALA A 131 -41.89 -46.02 -70.70
C ALA A 131 -41.11 -45.89 -69.37
N LEU A 132 -40.27 -44.86 -69.23
CA LEU A 132 -39.62 -44.47 -67.98
C LEU A 132 -40.34 -43.31 -67.28
N ILE A 133 -41.37 -42.73 -67.91
CA ILE A 133 -42.15 -41.61 -67.38
C ILE A 133 -43.59 -42.08 -67.25
N SER A 134 -43.96 -42.54 -66.06
CA SER A 134 -45.27 -43.11 -65.77
C SER A 134 -45.55 -43.09 -64.27
N PRO A 135 -46.80 -43.20 -63.82
CA PRO A 135 -47.17 -43.28 -62.40
C PRO A 135 -46.47 -44.34 -61.53
N ASP A 136 -45.83 -45.35 -62.15
CA ASP A 136 -45.08 -46.39 -61.44
C ASP A 136 -43.55 -46.18 -61.51
N ALA A 137 -43.07 -45.13 -62.18
CA ALA A 137 -41.66 -44.75 -62.20
C ALA A 137 -41.22 -44.15 -60.85
N LEU A 138 -39.90 -44.06 -60.65
CA LEU A 138 -39.33 -43.24 -59.59
C LEU A 138 -38.82 -41.95 -60.21
N GLU A 139 -39.01 -40.84 -59.53
CA GLU A 139 -38.43 -39.56 -59.93
C GLU A 139 -36.90 -39.65 -59.94
N VAL A 140 -36.24 -39.05 -60.92
CA VAL A 140 -34.77 -38.95 -61.02
C VAL A 140 -34.36 -37.50 -61.21
N CYS A 141 -33.12 -37.16 -60.83
CA CYS A 141 -32.59 -35.80 -60.94
C CYS A 141 -32.37 -35.38 -62.41
N ASP A 142 -33.42 -34.99 -63.13
CA ASP A 142 -33.34 -34.61 -64.55
C ASP A 142 -34.30 -33.47 -64.99
N GLU A 143 -34.93 -32.77 -64.05
CA GLU A 143 -35.90 -31.69 -64.26
C GLU A 143 -37.22 -32.13 -64.94
N VAL A 144 -37.52 -33.43 -64.95
CA VAL A 144 -38.74 -34.00 -65.54
C VAL A 144 -39.51 -34.83 -64.52
N ASP A 145 -40.79 -34.51 -64.35
CA ASP A 145 -41.78 -35.32 -63.61
C ASP A 145 -41.90 -36.72 -64.24
N ASN A 146 -41.10 -37.67 -63.75
CA ASN A 146 -41.00 -39.04 -64.22
C ASN A 146 -42.12 -39.90 -63.65
N ASP A 147 -42.63 -39.61 -62.45
CA ASP A 147 -43.71 -40.38 -61.85
C ASP A 147 -45.12 -39.79 -62.07
N CYS A 148 -45.21 -38.72 -62.84
CA CYS A 148 -46.46 -38.06 -63.24
C CYS A 148 -47.35 -37.60 -62.07
N ASP A 149 -46.79 -37.35 -60.88
CA ASP A 149 -47.54 -36.89 -59.71
C ASP A 149 -47.66 -35.35 -59.61
N GLY A 150 -46.89 -34.63 -60.45
CA GLY A 150 -46.85 -33.18 -60.55
C GLY A 150 -45.77 -32.50 -59.71
N LEU A 151 -44.90 -33.26 -59.05
CA LEU A 151 -43.66 -32.83 -58.42
C LEU A 151 -42.47 -33.12 -59.35
N VAL A 152 -41.33 -32.45 -59.11
CA VAL A 152 -40.13 -32.61 -59.93
C VAL A 152 -38.90 -32.55 -59.03
N ASP A 153 -37.94 -33.45 -59.22
CA ASP A 153 -36.65 -33.52 -58.54
C ASP A 153 -36.76 -33.38 -56.99
N ASP A 154 -36.07 -32.40 -56.39
CA ASP A 154 -36.03 -32.16 -54.93
C ASP A 154 -37.40 -31.80 -54.32
N ALA A 155 -38.40 -31.48 -55.14
CA ALA A 155 -39.76 -31.25 -54.69
C ALA A 155 -40.57 -32.56 -54.57
N ASP A 156 -40.03 -33.69 -55.03
CA ASP A 156 -40.68 -35.00 -55.10
C ASP A 156 -40.14 -35.97 -54.04
N ASP A 157 -41.04 -36.55 -53.25
CA ASP A 157 -40.72 -37.51 -52.19
C ASP A 157 -40.40 -38.92 -52.74
N SER A 158 -40.63 -39.18 -54.03
CA SER A 158 -40.37 -40.44 -54.73
C SER A 158 -38.94 -40.53 -55.34
N LEU A 159 -38.17 -39.45 -55.24
CA LEU A 159 -36.83 -39.26 -55.81
C LEU A 159 -35.87 -40.43 -55.54
N ASP A 160 -35.30 -40.98 -56.61
CA ASP A 160 -34.26 -42.00 -56.59
C ASP A 160 -32.95 -41.40 -56.05
N ARG A 161 -32.62 -41.81 -54.82
CA ARG A 161 -31.40 -41.38 -54.12
C ARG A 161 -30.08 -41.79 -54.80
N THR A 162 -30.12 -42.49 -55.92
CA THR A 162 -28.91 -42.86 -56.69
C THR A 162 -28.54 -41.87 -57.78
N THR A 163 -29.37 -40.84 -58.04
CA THR A 163 -29.13 -39.86 -59.11
C THR A 163 -28.69 -38.47 -58.64
N GLY A 164 -28.60 -38.23 -57.32
CA GLY A 164 -28.17 -36.96 -56.71
C GLY A 164 -26.93 -37.10 -55.80
N GLY A 165 -26.60 -36.03 -55.07
CA GLY A 165 -25.43 -35.93 -54.17
C GLY A 165 -25.83 -35.89 -52.70
N VAL A 166 -24.91 -36.32 -51.82
CA VAL A 166 -24.99 -36.06 -50.38
C VAL A 166 -24.18 -34.80 -50.11
N TYR A 167 -24.79 -33.86 -49.42
CA TYR A 167 -24.20 -32.60 -49.00
C TYR A 167 -24.38 -32.43 -47.49
N TYR A 168 -23.51 -31.68 -46.86
CA TYR A 168 -23.46 -31.47 -45.41
C TYR A 168 -23.82 -30.02 -45.13
N ALA A 169 -24.60 -29.75 -44.09
CA ALA A 169 -24.92 -28.39 -43.72
C ALA A 169 -23.62 -27.61 -43.46
N ASP A 170 -23.57 -26.38 -43.93
CA ASP A 170 -22.48 -25.42 -43.74
C ASP A 170 -23.14 -24.21 -43.09
N GLU A 171 -23.29 -24.27 -41.76
CA GLU A 171 -24.11 -23.33 -40.98
C GLU A 171 -23.32 -22.04 -40.67
N ASP A 172 -21.99 -22.12 -40.58
CA ASP A 172 -21.10 -20.96 -40.40
C ASP A 172 -20.59 -20.33 -41.72
N GLY A 173 -20.63 -21.06 -42.84
CA GLY A 173 -20.32 -20.57 -44.18
C GLY A 173 -18.86 -20.64 -44.59
N ASP A 174 -18.03 -21.47 -43.94
CA ASP A 174 -16.59 -21.59 -44.21
C ASP A 174 -16.25 -22.48 -45.42
N GLY A 175 -17.21 -23.28 -45.89
CA GLY A 175 -17.09 -24.18 -47.03
C GLY A 175 -16.80 -25.65 -46.68
N TYR A 176 -16.69 -25.98 -45.40
CA TYR A 176 -16.76 -27.31 -44.82
C TYR A 176 -18.15 -27.47 -44.18
N GLY A 177 -18.56 -28.69 -43.87
CA GLY A 177 -19.89 -28.91 -43.34
C GLY A 177 -19.98 -30.06 -42.37
N ASP A 178 -20.97 -30.01 -41.49
CA ASP A 178 -21.15 -30.94 -40.38
C ASP A 178 -21.35 -32.38 -40.88
N PRO A 179 -20.42 -33.32 -40.61
CA PRO A 179 -20.54 -34.72 -40.98
C PRO A 179 -21.75 -35.43 -40.36
N ASP A 180 -22.31 -34.91 -39.26
CA ASP A 180 -23.51 -35.43 -38.61
C ASP A 180 -24.81 -34.84 -39.19
N ASN A 181 -24.74 -33.80 -40.03
CA ASN A 181 -25.88 -33.12 -40.66
C ASN A 181 -25.90 -33.28 -42.20
N GLU A 182 -26.02 -34.53 -42.65
CA GLU A 182 -26.14 -34.85 -44.08
C GLU A 182 -27.57 -34.66 -44.63
N ALA A 183 -27.66 -34.06 -45.82
CA ALA A 183 -28.87 -33.99 -46.64
C ALA A 183 -28.57 -34.46 -48.07
N PHE A 184 -29.62 -34.89 -48.77
CA PHE A 184 -29.51 -35.36 -50.15
C PHE A 184 -30.25 -34.41 -51.08
N PHE A 185 -29.56 -33.94 -52.12
CA PHE A 185 -30.13 -33.03 -53.10
C PHE A 185 -29.69 -33.42 -54.52
N CYS A 186 -30.49 -33.06 -55.52
CA CYS A 186 -30.10 -33.16 -56.92
C CYS A 186 -28.98 -32.16 -57.28
N GLU A 187 -29.01 -30.96 -56.70
CA GLU A 187 -27.92 -29.97 -56.71
C GLU A 187 -27.74 -29.36 -55.32
N ALA A 188 -26.53 -28.92 -54.97
CA ALA A 188 -26.23 -28.34 -53.66
C ALA A 188 -27.21 -27.21 -53.31
N ALA A 189 -28.01 -27.41 -52.27
CA ALA A 189 -28.85 -26.35 -51.71
C ALA A 189 -27.97 -25.26 -51.07
N MET A 190 -28.45 -24.01 -51.03
CA MET A 190 -27.75 -22.95 -50.30
C MET A 190 -27.58 -23.33 -48.82
N GLY A 191 -26.36 -23.24 -48.30
CA GLY A 191 -26.01 -23.65 -46.93
C GLY A 191 -25.66 -25.13 -46.78
N PHE A 192 -25.33 -25.81 -47.90
CA PHE A 192 -24.82 -27.19 -47.87
C PHE A 192 -23.62 -27.36 -48.82
N VAL A 193 -22.59 -28.10 -48.39
CA VAL A 193 -21.33 -28.32 -49.12
C VAL A 193 -21.01 -29.82 -49.30
N GLU A 194 -20.04 -30.13 -50.17
CA GLU A 194 -19.62 -31.54 -50.40
C GLU A 194 -18.58 -32.02 -49.38
N ASP A 195 -17.81 -31.09 -48.79
CA ASP A 195 -16.73 -31.42 -47.86
C ASP A 195 -17.29 -31.53 -46.44
N ASN A 196 -16.98 -32.62 -45.75
CA ASN A 196 -17.67 -33.01 -44.51
C ASN A 196 -16.74 -33.06 -43.30
N THR A 197 -15.67 -32.28 -43.38
CA THR A 197 -14.55 -32.37 -42.44
C THR A 197 -14.58 -31.29 -41.37
N ASP A 198 -15.70 -30.58 -41.27
CA ASP A 198 -15.94 -29.63 -40.20
C ASP A 198 -16.21 -30.39 -38.89
N CYS A 199 -15.47 -30.07 -37.85
CA CYS A 199 -15.66 -30.65 -36.53
C CYS A 199 -16.58 -29.80 -35.63
N ASN A 200 -16.87 -28.56 -36.03
CA ASN A 200 -17.68 -27.60 -35.32
C ASN A 200 -18.29 -26.52 -36.24
N ASP A 201 -19.36 -26.91 -36.94
CA ASP A 201 -20.15 -26.13 -37.94
C ASP A 201 -20.91 -24.91 -37.36
N ASP A 202 -20.64 -24.57 -36.09
CA ASP A 202 -21.09 -23.32 -35.45
C ASP A 202 -20.03 -22.20 -35.57
N PHE A 203 -18.80 -22.50 -36.02
CA PHE A 203 -17.65 -21.58 -36.01
C PHE A 203 -16.82 -21.64 -37.29
N ASP A 204 -16.84 -20.56 -38.09
CA ASP A 204 -16.15 -20.42 -39.39
C ASP A 204 -14.61 -20.42 -39.34
N THR A 205 -14.06 -20.80 -38.20
CA THR A 205 -12.65 -20.90 -37.86
C THR A 205 -12.26 -22.32 -37.44
N ALA A 206 -13.22 -23.25 -37.35
CA ALA A 206 -13.04 -24.60 -36.87
C ALA A 206 -13.06 -25.64 -38.01
N TYR A 207 -12.00 -25.67 -38.82
CA TYR A 207 -11.90 -26.56 -39.98
C TYR A 207 -10.47 -27.00 -40.30
N PRO A 208 -10.29 -28.08 -41.07
CA PRO A 208 -8.96 -28.61 -41.37
C PRO A 208 -8.00 -27.62 -42.04
N GLY A 209 -6.89 -27.34 -41.34
CA GLY A 209 -5.78 -26.54 -41.85
C GLY A 209 -5.77 -25.07 -41.42
N THR A 210 -6.62 -24.69 -40.46
CA THR A 210 -6.43 -23.51 -39.59
C THR A 210 -5.32 -23.78 -38.55
N ASN A 211 -4.98 -22.77 -37.76
CA ASN A 211 -4.15 -22.97 -36.57
C ASN A 211 -5.06 -23.12 -35.37
N GLU A 212 -4.73 -24.05 -34.48
CA GLU A 212 -5.33 -24.20 -33.16
C GLU A 212 -5.08 -22.95 -32.30
N ILE A 213 -6.08 -22.45 -31.58
CA ILE A 213 -5.99 -21.30 -30.68
C ILE A 213 -6.48 -21.68 -29.28
N CYS A 214 -6.06 -20.97 -28.23
CA CYS A 214 -6.43 -21.29 -26.85
C CYS A 214 -7.90 -20.93 -26.52
N ASP A 215 -8.87 -21.72 -26.98
CA ASP A 215 -10.31 -21.47 -26.78
C ASP A 215 -11.13 -22.69 -26.33
N ASP A 216 -10.46 -23.79 -25.93
CA ASP A 216 -11.05 -25.07 -25.52
C ASP A 216 -11.85 -25.78 -26.66
N LEU A 217 -11.66 -25.38 -27.93
CA LEU A 217 -12.24 -25.99 -29.12
C LEU A 217 -11.14 -26.56 -30.01
N ASP A 218 -11.45 -27.65 -30.73
CA ASP A 218 -10.58 -28.22 -31.77
C ASP A 218 -10.75 -27.36 -33.04
N ASN A 219 -9.96 -26.30 -33.21
CA ASN A 219 -10.11 -25.35 -34.31
C ASN A 219 -9.56 -25.91 -35.62
N ASP A 220 -8.58 -26.80 -35.59
CA ASP A 220 -7.99 -27.38 -36.81
C ASP A 220 -8.55 -28.76 -37.19
N CYS A 221 -9.48 -29.27 -36.40
CA CYS A 221 -10.20 -30.53 -36.59
C CYS A 221 -9.29 -31.76 -36.69
N ASP A 222 -8.14 -31.76 -36.01
CA ASP A 222 -7.21 -32.89 -35.97
C ASP A 222 -7.49 -33.86 -34.81
N GLY A 223 -8.36 -33.46 -33.86
CA GLY A 223 -8.77 -34.22 -32.70
C GLY A 223 -7.93 -33.97 -31.43
N LEU A 224 -7.06 -32.96 -31.44
CA LEU A 224 -6.36 -32.40 -30.29
C LEU A 224 -6.97 -31.03 -29.96
N ILE A 225 -6.88 -30.60 -28.70
CA ILE A 225 -7.44 -29.32 -28.25
C ILE A 225 -6.36 -28.60 -27.46
N ASP A 226 -6.15 -27.33 -27.75
CA ASP A 226 -5.31 -26.40 -26.95
C ASP A 226 -3.91 -26.97 -26.63
N ASP A 227 -3.59 -27.14 -25.34
CA ASP A 227 -2.31 -27.62 -24.81
C ASP A 227 -2.00 -29.08 -25.21
N GLU A 228 -2.98 -29.80 -25.76
CA GLU A 228 -2.82 -31.15 -26.29
C GLU A 228 -2.34 -31.16 -27.75
N ASP A 229 -2.43 -30.02 -28.44
CA ASP A 229 -1.96 -29.80 -29.81
C ASP A 229 -0.57 -29.11 -29.85
N ASP A 230 0.33 -29.68 -30.66
CA ASP A 230 1.68 -29.15 -30.87
C ASP A 230 1.70 -27.98 -31.90
N GLU A 231 0.60 -27.71 -32.63
CA GLU A 231 0.48 -26.63 -33.62
C GLU A 231 -0.32 -25.41 -33.11
N VAL A 232 -0.60 -25.33 -31.80
CA VAL A 232 -1.29 -24.21 -31.14
C VAL A 232 -0.58 -22.86 -31.32
N ASP A 233 -1.37 -21.83 -31.65
CA ASP A 233 -0.89 -20.46 -31.80
C ASP A 233 -0.53 -19.87 -30.43
N LEU A 234 0.78 -19.86 -30.17
CA LEU A 234 1.37 -19.32 -28.94
C LEU A 234 1.03 -17.85 -28.66
N SER A 235 0.50 -17.10 -29.62
CA SER A 235 0.04 -15.72 -29.40
C SER A 235 -1.32 -15.61 -28.69
N THR A 236 -2.02 -16.74 -28.52
CA THR A 236 -3.32 -16.80 -27.84
C THR A 236 -3.24 -17.37 -26.41
N GLN A 237 -2.04 -17.63 -25.92
CA GLN A 237 -1.82 -18.14 -24.56
C GLN A 237 -2.24 -17.13 -23.48
N ARG A 238 -2.75 -17.67 -22.38
CA ARG A 238 -3.16 -16.94 -21.19
C ARG A 238 -2.07 -17.06 -20.14
N SER A 239 -1.82 -15.96 -19.41
CA SER A 239 -0.96 -15.97 -18.23
C SER A 239 -1.71 -16.55 -17.04
N PHE A 240 -1.07 -17.46 -16.31
CA PHE A 240 -1.56 -18.06 -15.09
C PHE A 240 -0.52 -17.86 -13.98
N TYR A 241 -0.98 -17.45 -12.81
CA TYR A 241 -0.16 -17.05 -11.67
C TYR A 241 -0.12 -18.17 -10.65
N PRO A 242 1.03 -18.54 -10.05
CA PRO A 242 1.06 -19.55 -8.99
C PRO A 242 0.06 -19.19 -7.89
N ASP A 243 -0.73 -20.19 -7.48
CA ASP A 243 -1.73 -20.15 -6.40
C ASP A 243 -1.46 -21.35 -5.49
N LEU A 244 -0.45 -21.21 -4.62
CA LEU A 244 0.14 -22.27 -3.82
C LEU A 244 -0.69 -22.55 -2.56
N ASP A 245 -1.36 -21.55 -2.01
CA ASP A 245 -2.26 -21.70 -0.86
C ASP A 245 -3.72 -22.03 -1.23
N GLY A 246 -4.14 -21.76 -2.47
CA GLY A 246 -5.43 -22.14 -3.02
C GLY A 246 -6.58 -21.20 -2.70
N ASP A 247 -6.32 -19.92 -2.42
CA ASP A 247 -7.36 -18.92 -2.13
C ASP A 247 -8.03 -18.34 -3.38
N GLY A 248 -7.40 -18.53 -4.55
CA GLY A 248 -7.92 -18.11 -5.85
C GLY A 248 -7.29 -16.83 -6.40
N PHE A 249 -6.32 -16.23 -5.73
CA PHE A 249 -5.42 -15.22 -6.28
C PHE A 249 -4.03 -15.85 -6.48
N GLY A 250 -3.17 -15.23 -7.28
CA GLY A 250 -1.84 -15.75 -7.51
C GLY A 250 -0.80 -14.67 -7.72
N VAL A 251 0.45 -15.00 -7.40
CA VAL A 251 1.56 -14.04 -7.38
C VAL A 251 2.05 -13.71 -8.81
N PRO A 252 2.23 -12.43 -9.17
CA PRO A 252 2.58 -12.03 -10.53
C PRO A 252 4.00 -12.41 -10.98
N ASP A 253 4.95 -12.60 -10.04
CA ASP A 253 6.38 -12.73 -10.34
C ASP A 253 6.80 -14.06 -10.99
N ASP A 254 5.94 -15.08 -11.01
CA ASP A 254 6.24 -16.42 -11.53
C ASP A 254 5.15 -16.96 -12.49
N ALA A 255 4.47 -16.05 -13.20
CA ALA A 255 3.44 -16.39 -14.18
C ALA A 255 3.94 -17.37 -15.25
N ILE A 256 3.10 -18.34 -15.60
CA ILE A 256 3.32 -19.26 -16.73
C ILE A 256 2.28 -19.00 -17.81
N GLU A 257 2.67 -19.22 -19.06
CA GLU A 257 1.78 -19.12 -20.21
C GLU A 257 1.23 -20.51 -20.56
N GLY A 258 -0.07 -20.60 -20.79
CA GLY A 258 -0.73 -21.84 -21.24
C GLY A 258 -2.12 -21.56 -21.79
N CYS A 259 -2.74 -22.56 -22.41
CA CYS A 259 -4.13 -22.41 -22.82
C CYS A 259 -5.09 -22.72 -21.67
N SER A 260 -4.83 -23.75 -20.86
CA SER A 260 -5.71 -24.17 -19.77
C SER A 260 -5.13 -23.91 -18.38
N LEU A 261 -5.97 -23.47 -17.42
CA LEU A 261 -5.56 -23.14 -16.05
C LEU A 261 -4.86 -24.34 -15.38
N PRO A 262 -3.55 -24.28 -15.13
CA PRO A 262 -2.82 -25.38 -14.53
C PRO A 262 -3.21 -25.55 -13.06
N SER A 263 -3.20 -26.78 -12.57
CA SER A 263 -3.50 -27.03 -11.14
C SER A 263 -2.48 -26.34 -10.24
N GLY A 264 -2.96 -25.52 -9.30
CA GLY A 264 -2.14 -24.71 -8.38
C GLY A 264 -1.71 -23.38 -8.96
N TYR A 265 -2.50 -22.84 -9.89
CA TYR A 265 -2.36 -21.52 -10.47
C TYR A 265 -3.74 -20.84 -10.50
N SER A 266 -3.78 -19.52 -10.47
CA SER A 266 -4.93 -18.64 -10.61
C SER A 266 -4.87 -17.81 -11.90
N THR A 267 -6.01 -17.25 -12.32
CA THR A 267 -6.13 -16.23 -13.38
C THR A 267 -5.98 -14.81 -12.85
N GLU A 268 -6.05 -14.60 -11.54
CA GLU A 268 -5.97 -13.30 -10.89
C GLU A 268 -4.56 -13.07 -10.37
N ALA A 269 -3.95 -11.94 -10.74
CA ALA A 269 -2.52 -11.65 -10.57
C ALA A 269 -2.19 -10.79 -9.34
N THR A 270 -3.12 -10.72 -8.41
CA THR A 270 -3.19 -9.64 -7.40
C THR A 270 -2.82 -10.10 -6.01
N ASP A 271 -2.30 -11.32 -5.87
CA ASP A 271 -1.83 -11.83 -4.59
C ASP A 271 -0.42 -11.32 -4.27
N CYS A 272 -0.28 -10.66 -3.12
CA CYS A 272 0.99 -10.18 -2.59
C CYS A 272 1.73 -11.23 -1.74
N ASN A 273 1.07 -12.34 -1.34
CA ASN A 273 1.67 -13.46 -0.63
C ASN A 273 0.99 -14.83 -0.90
N ASP A 274 1.41 -15.47 -1.98
CA ASP A 274 0.99 -16.80 -2.44
C ASP A 274 1.26 -17.98 -1.47
N GLU A 275 1.95 -17.75 -0.34
CA GLU A 275 2.12 -18.78 0.69
C GLU A 275 1.06 -18.71 1.81
N ASP A 276 0.23 -17.66 1.86
CA ASP A 276 -0.73 -17.42 2.93
C ASP A 276 -2.11 -16.89 2.46
N SER A 277 -3.08 -17.80 2.41
CA SER A 277 -4.48 -17.56 2.01
C SER A 277 -5.27 -16.52 2.82
N ALA A 278 -4.65 -15.94 3.84
CA ALA A 278 -5.19 -14.81 4.60
C ALA A 278 -4.81 -13.45 4.01
N ILE A 279 -3.83 -13.41 3.11
CA ILE A 279 -3.29 -12.21 2.47
C ILE A 279 -3.66 -12.31 0.99
N ASN A 280 -4.66 -11.55 0.58
CA ASN A 280 -5.13 -11.44 -0.80
C ASN A 280 -6.09 -10.24 -0.91
N PRO A 281 -6.39 -9.76 -2.13
CA PRO A 281 -7.23 -8.58 -2.33
C PRO A 281 -8.67 -8.60 -1.81
N ASP A 282 -9.16 -9.78 -1.42
CA ASP A 282 -10.48 -9.93 -0.81
C ASP A 282 -10.39 -10.07 0.72
N ALA A 283 -9.18 -10.04 1.29
CA ALA A 283 -8.94 -10.04 2.72
C ALA A 283 -9.47 -8.74 3.35
N THR A 284 -9.56 -8.75 4.67
CA THR A 284 -9.89 -7.55 5.43
C THR A 284 -8.67 -7.25 6.26
N GLU A 285 -8.13 -6.06 6.09
CA GLU A 285 -6.97 -5.59 6.84
C GLU A 285 -7.22 -5.67 8.34
N VAL A 286 -6.25 -6.20 9.07
CA VAL A 286 -6.31 -6.37 10.52
C VAL A 286 -5.06 -5.82 11.18
N CYS A 287 -5.25 -5.02 12.25
CA CYS A 287 -4.12 -4.64 13.10
C CYS A 287 -3.24 -5.83 13.51
N ASP A 288 -2.01 -5.85 12.99
CA ASP A 288 -1.00 -6.86 13.29
C ASP A 288 0.34 -6.23 13.73
N GLU A 289 1.34 -7.03 14.13
CA GLU A 289 2.62 -6.47 14.66
C GLU A 289 3.69 -6.32 13.56
N LEU A 290 3.34 -6.59 12.30
CA LEU A 290 4.27 -6.73 11.18
C LEU A 290 3.91 -5.81 10.00
N ASP A 291 2.90 -4.95 10.14
CA ASP A 291 2.38 -4.05 9.10
C ASP A 291 2.13 -4.82 7.79
N VAL A 292 1.48 -5.98 7.90
CA VAL A 292 1.23 -6.83 6.73
C VAL A 292 -0.02 -6.31 6.01
N ASP A 293 0.19 -5.73 4.84
CA ASP A 293 -0.86 -5.44 3.86
C ASP A 293 -1.57 -6.74 3.45
N GLU A 294 -2.71 -7.01 4.07
CA GLU A 294 -3.46 -8.25 3.87
C GLU A 294 -4.37 -8.18 2.67
N ASP A 295 -4.89 -7.00 2.32
CA ASP A 295 -5.73 -6.81 1.14
C ASP A 295 -4.97 -6.34 -0.11
N CYS A 296 -3.64 -6.36 -0.04
CA CYS A 296 -2.71 -6.11 -1.14
C CYS A 296 -2.98 -4.76 -1.86
N ASP A 297 -3.46 -3.74 -1.14
CA ASP A 297 -3.78 -2.42 -1.68
C ASP A 297 -2.65 -1.39 -1.50
N LEU A 298 -1.54 -1.83 -0.91
CA LEU A 298 -0.32 -1.08 -0.56
C LEU A 298 -0.47 -0.14 0.64
N LEU A 299 -1.57 -0.23 1.37
CA LEU A 299 -1.76 0.38 2.67
C LEU A 299 -1.72 -0.73 3.73
N SER A 300 -1.30 -0.40 4.94
CA SER A 300 -1.28 -1.34 6.03
C SER A 300 -1.73 -0.69 7.33
N ASP A 301 -2.44 -1.43 8.18
CA ASP A 301 -2.82 -1.02 9.53
C ASP A 301 -3.44 0.39 9.62
N ASP A 302 -2.80 1.34 10.33
CA ASP A 302 -3.34 2.68 10.58
C ASP A 302 -3.37 3.57 9.33
N ASP A 303 -2.60 3.21 8.28
CA ASP A 303 -2.61 3.88 6.98
C ASP A 303 -3.75 3.38 6.07
N ASP A 304 -4.33 2.20 6.36
CA ASP A 304 -5.44 1.63 5.60
C ASP A 304 -6.83 2.05 6.17
N PRO A 305 -7.65 2.81 5.42
CA PRO A 305 -9.02 3.14 5.82
C PRO A 305 -9.98 1.93 5.93
N SER A 306 -9.59 0.75 5.44
CA SER A 306 -10.36 -0.49 5.44
C SER A 306 -10.19 -1.33 6.72
N VAL A 307 -9.19 -1.01 7.55
CA VAL A 307 -8.78 -1.77 8.75
C VAL A 307 -9.93 -2.15 9.69
N ASP A 308 -9.97 -3.41 10.11
CA ASP A 308 -10.93 -3.92 11.09
C ASP A 308 -10.64 -3.32 12.47
N ALA A 309 -11.33 -2.22 12.79
CA ALA A 309 -11.24 -1.54 14.08
C ALA A 309 -11.54 -2.43 15.33
N THR A 310 -11.92 -3.70 15.18
CA THR A 310 -12.03 -4.65 16.31
C THR A 310 -10.71 -5.28 16.74
N THR A 311 -9.65 -5.18 15.93
CA THR A 311 -8.28 -5.60 16.29
C THR A 311 -7.42 -4.46 16.85
N ALA A 312 -7.85 -3.21 16.65
CA ALA A 312 -7.17 -2.01 17.17
C ALA A 312 -7.16 -1.88 18.71
N THR A 313 -6.12 -1.24 19.23
CA THR A 313 -5.92 -0.94 20.66
C THR A 313 -6.40 0.47 20.98
N ALA A 314 -7.02 0.67 22.14
CA ALA A 314 -7.43 2.00 22.59
C ALA A 314 -6.28 2.70 23.33
N TYR A 315 -5.93 3.89 22.87
CA TYR A 315 -4.98 4.81 23.49
C TYR A 315 -5.73 6.02 24.06
N TYR A 316 -5.29 6.48 25.23
CA TYR A 316 -5.89 7.56 26.02
C TYR A 316 -4.84 8.64 26.23
N ALA A 317 -5.21 9.91 26.08
CA ALA A 317 -4.27 11.00 26.31
C ALA A 317 -3.73 10.95 27.76
N ASP A 318 -2.41 11.10 27.91
CA ASP A 318 -1.69 11.25 29.18
C ASP A 318 -1.09 12.67 29.22
N ALA A 319 -1.84 13.61 29.81
CA ALA A 319 -1.49 15.03 29.72
C ALA A 319 -0.42 15.47 30.73
N ASP A 320 -0.11 14.66 31.74
CA ASP A 320 0.90 14.95 32.76
C ASP A 320 2.11 14.00 32.75
N THR A 321 2.11 13.03 31.83
CA THR A 321 3.19 12.11 31.47
C THR A 321 3.54 11.07 32.54
N ASP A 322 2.56 10.58 33.30
CA ASP A 322 2.76 9.62 34.39
C ASP A 322 2.46 8.15 34.05
N SER A 323 2.17 7.87 32.77
CA SER A 323 1.82 6.56 32.20
C SER A 323 0.39 6.08 32.44
N PHE A 324 -0.50 6.93 32.98
CA PHE A 324 -1.93 6.70 33.05
C PHE A 324 -2.67 7.81 32.28
N GLY A 325 -3.70 7.45 31.52
CA GLY A 325 -4.44 8.39 30.70
C GLY A 325 -5.79 8.76 31.31
N ASP A 326 -6.38 9.85 30.82
CA ASP A 326 -7.65 10.39 31.33
C ASP A 326 -8.75 9.33 31.37
N ARG A 327 -9.18 8.96 32.58
CA ARG A 327 -10.27 8.01 32.81
C ARG A 327 -11.63 8.42 32.24
N SER A 328 -11.77 9.69 31.88
CA SER A 328 -12.96 10.24 31.25
C SER A 328 -12.89 10.29 29.71
N ASP A 329 -11.72 10.00 29.13
CA ASP A 329 -11.51 9.85 27.69
C ASP A 329 -12.06 8.49 27.20
N PRO A 330 -12.94 8.45 26.17
CA PRO A 330 -13.35 7.20 25.54
C PRO A 330 -12.20 6.44 24.83
N GLY A 331 -11.06 7.09 24.58
CA GLY A 331 -9.90 6.54 23.88
C GLY A 331 -10.06 6.58 22.37
N THR A 332 -8.93 6.71 21.67
CA THR A 332 -8.81 6.60 20.21
C THR A 332 -8.23 5.23 19.87
N LEU A 333 -8.77 4.59 18.84
CA LEU A 333 -8.30 3.28 18.40
C LEU A 333 -7.16 3.46 17.40
N TYR A 334 -6.03 2.82 17.67
CA TYR A 334 -4.88 2.71 16.77
C TYR A 334 -4.39 1.26 16.74
N CYS A 335 -3.85 0.82 15.63
CA CYS A 335 -3.15 -0.45 15.53
C CYS A 335 -1.82 -0.36 16.29
N ASP A 336 -1.08 0.73 16.07
CA ASP A 336 0.20 1.01 16.72
C ASP A 336 0.14 2.15 17.73
N ASP A 337 1.21 2.30 18.52
CA ASP A 337 1.36 3.45 19.41
C ASP A 337 1.51 4.71 18.55
N PRO A 338 0.57 5.68 18.62
CA PRO A 338 0.60 6.88 17.78
C PRO A 338 1.80 7.79 18.09
N GLY A 339 2.61 7.50 19.12
CA GLY A 339 3.83 8.24 19.45
C GLY A 339 3.58 9.67 19.92
N ASP A 340 2.31 10.02 20.17
CA ASP A 340 1.85 11.35 20.59
C ASP A 340 1.83 11.53 22.12
N GLY A 341 2.30 10.51 22.86
CA GLY A 341 2.32 10.48 24.32
C GLY A 341 1.06 9.90 24.95
N SER A 342 0.13 9.35 24.18
CA SER A 342 -1.02 8.61 24.72
C SER A 342 -0.65 7.21 25.25
N VAL A 343 -1.44 6.68 26.18
CA VAL A 343 -1.17 5.43 26.91
C VAL A 343 -2.40 4.52 26.90
N THR A 344 -2.20 3.22 27.13
CA THR A 344 -3.30 2.23 27.05
C THR A 344 -4.11 2.07 28.35
N ASN A 345 -3.72 2.77 29.42
CA ASN A 345 -4.32 2.61 30.74
C ASN A 345 -5.08 3.85 31.20
N ALA A 346 -6.39 3.87 31.02
CA ALA A 346 -7.28 4.99 31.35
C ALA A 346 -7.69 5.07 32.84
N ASP A 347 -6.85 4.71 33.80
CA ASP A 347 -7.28 4.70 35.22
C ASP A 347 -6.86 5.96 36.01
N ASP A 348 -6.37 7.01 35.34
CA ASP A 348 -6.03 8.29 35.96
C ASP A 348 -7.29 9.09 36.37
N CYS A 349 -7.37 9.47 37.65
CA CYS A 349 -8.46 10.27 38.18
C CYS A 349 -8.24 11.81 38.13
N ASP A 350 -7.02 12.28 37.84
CA ASP A 350 -6.67 13.67 37.58
C ASP A 350 -5.42 13.79 36.65
N ASP A 351 -5.63 13.55 35.36
CA ASP A 351 -4.67 13.58 34.22
C ASP A 351 -3.90 14.92 34.02
N GLY A 352 -4.04 15.89 34.94
CA GLY A 352 -3.23 17.10 34.97
C GLY A 352 -2.19 17.12 36.08
N ALA A 353 -2.06 16.05 36.87
CA ALA A 353 -1.21 15.93 38.03
C ALA A 353 -0.58 14.53 38.18
N SER A 354 0.64 14.35 37.63
CA SER A 354 1.48 13.12 37.70
C SER A 354 1.73 12.48 39.08
N SER A 355 1.26 13.11 40.15
CA SER A 355 1.26 12.57 41.51
C SER A 355 -0.06 11.88 41.89
N VAL A 356 -1.05 11.85 41.00
CA VAL A 356 -2.42 11.37 41.23
C VAL A 356 -2.73 10.31 40.19
N ASN A 357 -2.39 9.06 40.47
CA ASN A 357 -2.63 7.93 39.59
C ASN A 357 -2.73 6.62 40.38
N PRO A 358 -3.26 5.53 39.80
CA PRO A 358 -3.44 4.25 40.50
C PRO A 358 -2.18 3.62 41.13
N ASP A 359 -0.99 4.00 40.67
CA ASP A 359 0.29 3.52 41.21
C ASP A 359 0.91 4.49 42.22
N ALA A 360 0.36 5.69 42.37
CA ALA A 360 0.75 6.63 43.40
C ALA A 360 0.48 6.03 44.79
N THR A 361 1.33 6.37 45.75
CA THR A 361 1.09 6.00 47.14
C THR A 361 0.37 7.15 47.80
N GLU A 362 -0.82 6.90 48.30
CA GLU A 362 -1.61 7.85 49.09
C GLU A 362 -0.79 8.47 50.24
N VAL A 363 -0.81 9.80 50.38
CA VAL A 363 -0.02 10.52 51.38
C VAL A 363 -0.90 11.39 52.29
N CYS A 364 -0.40 11.71 53.49
CA CYS A 364 -1.07 12.68 54.34
C CYS A 364 -0.96 14.10 53.76
N ASP A 365 -2.08 14.69 53.32
CA ASP A 365 -2.10 16.05 52.76
C ASP A 365 -3.19 16.96 53.40
N GLU A 366 -3.21 18.26 53.11
CA GLU A 366 -4.17 19.21 53.75
C GLU A 366 -5.52 19.29 53.01
N GLY A 367 -5.62 18.62 51.85
CA GLY A 367 -6.71 18.66 50.87
C GLY A 367 -7.57 17.40 50.80
N ASP A 368 -7.22 16.30 51.48
CA ASP A 368 -7.82 14.97 51.32
C ASP A 368 -7.83 14.57 49.81
N VAL A 369 -6.69 14.71 49.13
CA VAL A 369 -6.53 14.28 47.73
C VAL A 369 -6.43 12.76 47.70
N ASP A 370 -7.04 12.13 46.69
CA ASP A 370 -7.05 10.67 46.51
C ASP A 370 -5.98 10.34 45.47
N GLU A 371 -4.73 10.25 45.90
CA GLU A 371 -3.59 10.12 44.98
C GLU A 371 -3.59 8.78 44.29
N ASP A 372 -4.00 7.70 44.97
CA ASP A 372 -4.00 6.34 44.40
C ASP A 372 -5.29 6.00 43.61
N CYS A 373 -6.16 6.99 43.41
CA CYS A 373 -7.41 6.90 42.67
C CYS A 373 -8.33 5.74 43.15
N SER A 374 -8.19 5.31 44.40
CA SER A 374 -8.95 4.19 44.99
C SER A 374 -10.36 4.60 45.41
N GLY A 375 -10.64 5.90 45.48
CA GLY A 375 -11.90 6.49 45.89
C GLY A 375 -11.98 6.86 47.38
N THR A 376 -10.86 6.79 48.10
CA THR A 376 -10.73 7.15 49.52
C THR A 376 -9.42 7.89 49.76
N ALA A 377 -9.40 8.86 50.68
CA ALA A 377 -8.21 9.68 50.97
C ALA A 377 -7.81 9.68 52.45
N ASP A 378 -6.54 9.93 52.74
CA ASP A 378 -5.96 10.20 54.06
C ASP A 378 -6.26 9.10 55.11
N ASP A 379 -6.69 9.47 56.32
CA ASP A 379 -7.06 8.58 57.42
C ASP A 379 -8.24 7.63 57.06
N ALA A 380 -8.96 7.90 55.96
CA ALA A 380 -10.01 7.03 55.45
C ALA A 380 -9.48 5.96 54.48
N ASP A 381 -8.29 6.17 53.92
CA ASP A 381 -7.60 5.25 53.05
C ASP A 381 -6.75 4.23 53.84
N ALA A 382 -6.74 2.98 53.38
CA ALA A 382 -5.97 1.90 54.01
C ALA A 382 -4.54 1.76 53.48
N GLY A 383 -4.26 2.32 52.30
CA GLY A 383 -3.00 2.39 51.58
C GLY A 383 -2.12 3.58 51.93
N VAL A 384 -2.66 4.61 52.63
CA VAL A 384 -1.90 5.80 53.04
C VAL A 384 -0.55 5.47 53.66
N ASP A 385 0.51 6.07 53.13
CA ASP A 385 1.89 5.84 53.54
C ASP A 385 2.03 6.14 55.04
N PRO A 386 2.36 5.14 55.88
CA PRO A 386 2.57 5.35 57.29
C PRO A 386 3.69 6.35 57.60
N SER A 387 4.61 6.60 56.66
CA SER A 387 5.76 7.51 56.84
C SER A 387 5.38 9.00 56.81
N THR A 388 4.25 9.35 56.19
CA THR A 388 3.74 10.73 56.10
C THR A 388 2.83 11.11 57.27
N ARG A 389 2.50 10.14 58.13
CA ARG A 389 1.70 10.37 59.35
C ARG A 389 2.50 11.10 60.42
N THR A 390 1.85 12.01 61.13
CA THR A 390 2.45 12.69 62.28
C THR A 390 2.16 11.91 63.57
N ASP A 391 3.19 11.73 64.40
CA ASP A 391 3.08 11.11 65.71
C ASP A 391 2.61 12.13 66.75
N TRP A 392 1.50 11.85 67.44
CA TRP A 392 0.91 12.76 68.42
C TRP A 392 0.97 12.17 69.84
N TYR A 393 1.55 12.93 70.78
CA TYR A 393 1.82 12.56 72.17
C TYR A 393 0.92 13.33 73.13
N THR A 394 0.50 12.70 74.23
CA THR A 394 -0.38 13.37 75.20
C THR A 394 0.41 14.41 76.00
N ASP A 395 -0.14 15.62 76.13
CA ASP A 395 0.41 16.71 76.98
C ASP A 395 -0.44 16.77 78.27
N GLY A 396 0.08 16.16 79.34
CA GLY A 396 -0.62 15.86 80.57
C GLY A 396 -0.76 17.04 81.53
N ASP A 397 0.22 17.96 81.54
CA ASP A 397 0.31 19.07 82.49
C ASP A 397 0.28 20.47 81.85
N SER A 398 0.23 20.52 80.51
CA SER A 398 0.00 21.70 79.68
C SER A 398 1.16 22.69 79.62
N ASP A 399 2.40 22.22 79.67
CA ASP A 399 3.59 23.06 79.47
C ASP A 399 4.04 23.17 78.00
N GLY A 400 3.51 22.31 77.11
CA GLY A 400 3.71 22.35 75.66
C GLY A 400 4.55 21.21 75.11
N PHE A 401 5.11 20.36 75.96
CA PHE A 401 5.80 19.13 75.61
C PHE A 401 4.93 17.91 75.95
N GLY A 402 5.07 16.82 75.20
CA GLY A 402 4.29 15.60 75.39
C GLY A 402 5.11 14.52 76.09
N ASP A 403 4.42 13.58 76.74
CA ASP A 403 5.02 12.46 77.48
C ASP A 403 6.06 11.67 76.64
N ARG A 404 7.34 11.79 77.02
CA ARG A 404 8.49 11.08 76.42
C ARG A 404 8.40 9.57 76.54
N SER A 405 7.62 9.08 77.50
CA SER A 405 7.33 7.66 77.69
C SER A 405 5.96 7.24 77.13
N GLY A 406 5.21 8.20 76.61
CA GLY A 406 3.88 8.04 76.03
C GLY A 406 3.90 7.32 74.69
N THR A 407 2.87 6.52 74.41
CA THR A 407 2.73 5.89 73.08
C THR A 407 2.07 6.88 72.13
N ALA A 408 2.78 7.27 71.07
CA ALA A 408 2.24 8.14 70.04
C ALA A 408 1.01 7.52 69.36
N THR A 409 0.05 8.37 68.98
CA THR A 409 -0.98 8.01 68.00
C THR A 409 -0.60 8.61 66.66
N SER A 410 -0.25 7.76 65.71
CA SER A 410 0.18 8.16 64.36
C SER A 410 -1.03 8.32 63.43
N LEU A 411 -1.33 9.56 63.05
CA LEU A 411 -2.48 9.96 62.21
C LEU A 411 -2.09 11.18 61.37
N CYS A 412 -2.78 11.40 60.25
CA CYS A 412 -2.57 12.61 59.45
C CYS A 412 -3.04 13.85 60.24
N ASN A 413 -4.19 13.75 60.91
CA ASN A 413 -4.81 14.88 61.61
C ASN A 413 -4.60 14.89 63.15
N GLN A 414 -4.24 16.05 63.73
CA GLN A 414 -3.96 16.22 65.17
C GLN A 414 -5.16 15.83 66.07
N PRO A 415 -5.00 14.82 66.94
CA PRO A 415 -5.96 14.51 67.98
C PRO A 415 -6.06 15.63 69.04
N SER A 416 -7.24 15.80 69.66
CA SER A 416 -7.42 16.84 70.69
C SER A 416 -6.71 16.48 72.00
N GLY A 417 -5.83 17.36 72.49
CA GLY A 417 -5.10 17.19 73.75
C GLY A 417 -3.74 16.51 73.61
N THR A 418 -3.18 16.52 72.39
CA THR A 418 -1.87 15.97 72.07
C THR A 418 -0.99 17.01 71.38
N VAL A 419 0.33 16.89 71.48
CA VAL A 419 1.35 17.70 70.80
C VAL A 419 2.33 16.78 70.06
N ALA A 420 3.06 17.31 69.09
CA ALA A 420 4.00 16.50 68.28
C ALA A 420 5.36 16.30 68.97
N ASP A 421 5.74 17.21 69.87
CA ASP A 421 7.00 17.15 70.60
C ASP A 421 6.86 16.23 71.83
N ASN A 422 7.70 15.21 71.96
CA ASN A 422 7.58 14.16 72.96
C ASN A 422 8.75 14.14 73.95
N THR A 423 9.29 15.30 74.27
CA THR A 423 10.57 15.39 74.98
C THR A 423 10.44 15.55 76.49
N ASP A 424 9.22 15.52 77.04
CA ASP A 424 8.97 15.66 78.48
C ASP A 424 9.22 14.35 79.25
N CYS A 425 10.28 14.33 80.07
CA CYS A 425 10.66 13.19 80.91
C CYS A 425 9.80 13.02 82.19
N ASP A 426 8.99 14.00 82.58
CA ASP A 426 7.94 13.89 83.62
C ASP A 426 6.72 14.78 83.30
N ASP A 427 5.86 14.30 82.38
CA ASP A 427 4.58 14.89 81.91
C ASP A 427 3.51 15.18 83.01
N GLY A 428 3.88 15.02 84.27
CA GLY A 428 3.11 15.46 85.44
C GLY A 428 3.67 16.69 86.16
N ALA A 429 4.81 17.23 85.73
CA ALA A 429 5.57 18.26 86.42
C ALA A 429 6.19 19.35 85.50
N VAL A 430 5.44 20.43 85.27
CA VAL A 430 5.78 21.70 84.57
C VAL A 430 7.18 22.32 84.81
N ALA A 431 7.94 21.87 85.81
CA ALA A 431 9.29 22.33 86.11
C ALA A 431 10.40 21.36 85.63
N VAL A 432 10.02 20.24 85.02
CA VAL A 432 10.90 19.22 84.46
C VAL A 432 10.51 19.10 83.00
N ASN A 433 11.28 19.71 82.12
CA ASN A 433 11.08 19.71 80.67
C ASN A 433 12.36 20.20 79.99
N PRO A 434 12.51 20.00 78.67
CA PRO A 434 13.75 20.32 77.93
C PRO A 434 14.27 21.76 78.02
N ASP A 435 13.45 22.69 78.50
CA ASP A 435 13.81 24.10 78.62
C ASP A 435 14.22 24.51 80.06
N ALA A 436 14.39 23.56 81.00
CA ALA A 436 14.83 23.82 82.38
C ALA A 436 16.37 23.96 82.51
N ASP A 437 16.86 24.39 83.70
CA ASP A 437 18.30 24.43 84.03
C ASP A 437 18.57 23.38 85.16
N GLU A 438 19.66 22.61 85.08
CA GLU A 438 20.02 21.54 86.03
C GLU A 438 20.66 22.04 87.35
N VAL A 439 20.38 21.36 88.47
CA VAL A 439 20.87 21.73 89.82
C VAL A 439 21.32 20.50 90.62
N CYS A 440 22.32 20.60 91.54
CA CYS A 440 22.78 19.45 92.37
C CYS A 440 21.63 18.92 93.29
N ASP A 441 20.70 18.09 92.80
CA ASP A 441 19.55 17.53 93.52
C ASP A 441 19.12 16.09 93.15
N ASP A 442 19.92 15.40 92.35
CA ASP A 442 19.73 14.01 91.87
C ASP A 442 18.54 13.81 90.90
N LEU A 443 18.00 14.87 90.26
CA LEU A 443 16.92 14.79 89.26
C LEU A 443 17.31 15.47 87.95
N ASP A 444 17.17 14.76 86.83
CA ASP A 444 17.25 15.31 85.47
C ASP A 444 16.11 16.31 85.24
N ASN A 445 16.41 17.60 85.28
CA ASN A 445 15.42 18.68 85.19
C ASN A 445 15.18 19.14 83.77
N ASP A 446 16.19 19.10 82.90
CA ASP A 446 16.11 19.51 81.50
C ASP A 446 15.98 18.33 80.52
N CYS A 447 15.70 17.14 81.05
CA CYS A 447 15.32 15.95 80.29
C CYS A 447 16.35 15.51 79.24
N ASP A 448 17.64 15.80 79.45
CA ASP A 448 18.73 15.45 78.55
C ASP A 448 19.43 14.11 78.91
N ASP A 449 18.89 13.41 79.92
CA ASP A 449 19.38 12.16 80.52
C ASP A 449 20.69 12.29 81.32
N LEU A 450 21.17 13.50 81.56
CA LEU A 450 22.28 13.81 82.46
C LEU A 450 21.74 14.33 83.80
N VAL A 451 22.50 14.11 84.86
CA VAL A 451 22.11 14.49 86.22
C VAL A 451 23.31 15.05 86.96
N ASP A 452 23.14 16.19 87.62
CA ASP A 452 24.14 16.82 88.48
C ASP A 452 25.53 16.99 87.81
N ASP A 453 26.59 16.38 88.35
CA ASP A 453 27.99 16.50 87.88
C ASP A 453 28.22 15.88 86.48
N ASP A 454 27.28 15.06 86.01
CA ASP A 454 27.32 14.49 84.66
C ASP A 454 26.67 15.43 83.62
N ASP A 455 26.05 16.55 84.05
CA ASP A 455 25.41 17.55 83.19
C ASP A 455 26.22 18.88 83.13
N ASP A 456 26.54 19.32 81.92
CA ASP A 456 27.26 20.56 81.63
C ASP A 456 26.40 21.83 81.84
N SER A 457 25.08 21.69 81.93
CA SER A 457 24.10 22.75 82.21
C SER A 457 24.02 23.12 83.71
N LEU A 458 24.67 22.33 84.57
CA LEU A 458 24.66 22.43 86.04
C LEU A 458 24.96 23.84 86.57
N ASP A 459 24.07 24.36 87.45
CA ASP A 459 24.32 25.61 88.19
C ASP A 459 25.48 25.46 89.19
N ALA A 460 26.68 25.86 88.74
CA ALA A 460 27.95 25.83 89.47
C ALA A 460 27.96 26.58 90.82
N THR A 461 26.92 27.36 91.16
CA THR A 461 26.79 27.98 92.49
C THR A 461 26.50 26.99 93.62
N THR A 462 26.37 25.71 93.30
CA THR A 462 26.02 24.63 94.23
C THR A 462 27.17 23.63 94.55
N ALA A 463 28.41 23.76 94.02
CA ALA A 463 29.55 22.78 94.10
C ALA A 463 30.83 23.15 94.96
N THR A 464 31.80 22.21 95.18
CA THR A 464 33.03 22.29 96.07
C THR A 464 34.39 22.07 95.35
N ALA A 465 35.53 22.64 95.81
CA ALA A 465 36.86 22.59 95.15
C ALA A 465 37.90 21.54 95.69
N TRP A 466 38.64 20.88 94.79
CA TRP A 466 39.60 19.75 95.01
C TRP A 466 40.93 19.94 94.24
N TYR A 467 42.08 19.37 94.68
CA TYR A 467 43.42 19.53 94.06
C TYR A 467 44.03 18.22 93.58
N ALA A 468 44.68 18.19 92.41
CA ALA A 468 45.22 16.97 91.80
C ALA A 468 46.37 16.38 92.64
N ASP A 469 46.41 15.05 92.77
CA ASP A 469 47.45 14.23 93.40
C ASP A 469 48.05 13.34 92.30
N GLY A 470 48.91 13.95 91.47
CA GLY A 470 49.28 13.45 90.15
C GLY A 470 50.07 12.14 90.15
N ASP A 471 50.74 11.84 91.26
CA ASP A 471 51.52 10.61 91.44
C ASP A 471 51.03 9.72 92.61
N SER A 472 49.89 10.09 93.21
CA SER A 472 49.18 9.33 94.24
C SER A 472 49.95 9.12 95.55
N ASP A 473 50.85 10.03 95.91
CA ASP A 473 51.60 9.98 97.16
C ASP A 473 50.84 10.56 98.37
N GLY A 474 49.70 11.21 98.12
CA GLY A 474 48.80 11.78 99.11
C GLY A 474 48.98 13.28 99.36
N TYR A 475 49.83 13.96 98.58
CA TYR A 475 50.03 15.39 98.60
C TYR A 475 49.75 15.97 97.21
N GLY A 476 48.76 16.85 97.08
CA GLY A 476 48.45 17.47 95.80
C GLY A 476 49.30 18.70 95.49
N HIS A 477 49.23 19.17 94.25
CA HIS A 477 49.93 20.37 93.81
C HIS A 477 49.05 21.61 93.76
N LEU A 478 49.62 22.75 94.16
CA LEU A 478 48.88 23.99 94.38
C LEU A 478 48.27 24.60 93.11
N SER A 479 48.76 24.25 91.91
CA SER A 479 48.32 24.86 90.65
C SER A 479 47.15 24.16 89.96
N ASP A 480 46.75 22.98 90.41
CA ASP A 480 45.84 22.10 89.65
C ASP A 480 44.61 21.74 90.51
N SER A 481 43.49 22.44 90.28
CA SER A 481 42.25 22.30 91.07
C SER A 481 40.95 22.32 90.25
N VAL A 482 39.95 21.53 90.66
CA VAL A 482 38.62 21.35 90.02
C VAL A 482 37.46 21.59 91.00
N THR A 483 36.27 21.97 90.51
CA THR A 483 35.05 22.19 91.32
C THR A 483 33.94 21.22 90.89
N ALA A 484 33.38 20.42 91.81
CA ALA A 484 32.36 19.40 91.55
C ALA A 484 31.46 19.17 92.80
N CYS A 485 30.26 18.60 92.63
CA CYS A 485 29.34 18.23 93.73
C CYS A 485 30.00 17.11 94.59
N ASP A 486 30.71 16.15 93.99
CA ASP A 486 31.54 15.11 94.65
C ASP A 486 33.06 15.21 94.33
N ALA A 487 33.92 14.50 95.08
CA ALA A 487 35.39 14.54 94.90
C ALA A 487 35.84 13.71 93.67
N PRO A 488 36.51 14.31 92.67
CA PRO A 488 37.03 13.55 91.53
C PRO A 488 38.14 12.57 91.96
N GLY A 489 38.24 11.42 91.28
CA GLY A 489 39.31 10.45 91.53
C GLY A 489 40.69 11.06 91.28
N ASP A 490 41.65 10.76 92.15
CA ASP A 490 43.04 11.27 92.16
C ASP A 490 43.17 12.76 92.50
N TYR A 491 42.19 13.33 93.22
CA TYR A 491 42.26 14.66 93.82
C TYR A 491 42.15 14.60 95.36
N VAL A 492 42.99 15.36 96.04
CA VAL A 492 43.06 15.49 97.50
C VAL A 492 42.90 16.95 97.95
N ALA A 493 42.79 17.16 99.27
CA ALA A 493 42.60 18.49 99.86
C ALA A 493 43.90 19.15 100.38
N ASP A 494 45.02 18.41 100.42
CA ASP A 494 46.35 18.89 100.90
C ASP A 494 47.24 19.23 99.69
N ASN A 495 48.05 20.30 99.76
CA ASN A 495 48.65 20.95 98.58
C ASN A 495 50.17 21.23 98.66
N THR A 496 50.97 20.30 99.21
CA THR A 496 52.36 20.56 99.66
C THR A 496 53.48 19.85 98.89
N ASP A 497 53.20 19.26 97.73
CA ASP A 497 54.19 18.57 96.90
C ASP A 497 55.14 19.54 96.13
N CYS A 498 56.44 19.21 96.07
CA CYS A 498 57.46 19.92 95.31
C CYS A 498 57.64 19.40 93.87
N ASN A 499 57.11 18.20 93.56
CA ASN A 499 57.04 17.64 92.21
C ASN A 499 55.90 16.59 92.04
N ASP A 500 54.70 17.07 91.68
CA ASP A 500 53.42 16.31 91.49
C ASP A 500 53.43 15.21 90.41
N GLY A 501 54.57 15.01 89.74
CA GLY A 501 54.76 13.98 88.74
C GLY A 501 55.74 12.89 89.20
N ASN A 502 56.21 12.93 90.44
CA ASN A 502 57.20 12.00 90.95
C ASN A 502 57.04 11.72 92.44
N ALA A 503 56.35 10.61 92.76
CA ALA A 503 56.06 10.15 94.11
C ALA A 503 57.31 9.82 94.97
N SER A 504 58.50 9.93 94.40
CA SER A 504 59.80 9.76 95.07
C SER A 504 60.50 11.10 95.38
N VAL A 505 59.87 12.24 95.07
CA VAL A 505 60.39 13.58 95.35
C VAL A 505 59.35 14.35 96.15
N ASN A 506 59.28 14.02 97.43
CA ASN A 506 58.38 14.65 98.39
C ASN A 506 59.08 14.77 99.75
N PRO A 507 58.50 15.52 100.71
CA PRO A 507 59.12 15.74 102.02
C PRO A 507 59.31 14.48 102.91
N GLY A 508 59.04 13.28 102.40
CA GLY A 508 59.13 11.98 103.07
C GLY A 508 60.29 11.05 102.63
N GLU A 509 61.09 11.39 101.60
CA GLU A 509 62.07 10.48 100.94
C GLU A 509 63.54 10.60 101.42
N THR A 510 64.51 9.90 100.80
CA THR A 510 65.96 9.82 101.19
C THR A 510 66.92 9.92 100.00
N GLU A 511 68.01 10.69 100.15
CA GLU A 511 69.01 11.06 99.11
C GLU A 511 69.92 9.95 98.53
N VAL A 512 70.21 9.99 97.22
CA VAL A 512 71.04 9.01 96.44
C VAL A 512 72.18 9.66 95.63
N CYS A 513 73.15 8.89 95.07
CA CYS A 513 74.13 9.45 94.12
C CYS A 513 73.56 9.47 92.69
N ASP A 514 73.56 10.63 92.06
CA ASP A 514 73.25 10.77 90.64
C ASP A 514 74.29 11.67 89.94
N ASP A 515 74.21 11.79 88.61
CA ASP A 515 75.11 12.65 87.83
C ASP A 515 74.59 14.12 87.75
N ALA A 516 73.45 14.40 88.39
CA ALA A 516 72.64 15.61 88.26
C ALA A 516 72.61 16.49 89.52
N ASP A 517 73.10 16.00 90.67
CA ASP A 517 72.99 16.59 92.00
C ASP A 517 71.50 16.91 92.38
N THR A 518 70.57 15.97 92.18
CA THR A 518 69.12 16.14 92.51
C THR A 518 68.86 16.01 94.02
N ASP A 519 67.88 16.75 94.57
CA ASP A 519 67.53 16.81 96.02
C ASP A 519 66.18 16.11 96.29
N GLU A 520 66.20 14.82 96.61
CA GLU A 520 65.02 13.94 96.62
C GLU A 520 64.07 14.17 97.81
N ASP A 521 64.58 14.64 98.96
CA ASP A 521 63.77 14.86 100.16
C ASP A 521 63.24 16.31 100.29
N CYS A 522 63.36 17.09 99.21
CA CYS A 522 63.06 18.53 99.11
C CYS A 522 63.71 19.36 100.26
N SER A 523 64.89 18.97 100.76
CA SER A 523 65.57 19.63 101.90
C SER A 523 66.60 20.71 101.51
N GLY A 524 67.22 20.57 100.34
CA GLY A 524 68.06 21.57 99.66
C GLY A 524 69.55 21.21 99.45
N SER A 525 69.98 19.93 99.44
CA SER A 525 71.40 19.51 99.27
C SER A 525 71.58 18.08 98.71
N ALA A 526 72.58 17.86 97.80
CA ALA A 526 72.74 16.60 97.04
C ALA A 526 74.14 15.91 97.00
N ASP A 527 74.16 14.62 96.62
CA ASP A 527 75.30 13.71 96.33
C ASP A 527 76.43 13.61 97.39
N ASP A 528 77.71 13.59 96.97
CA ASP A 528 78.93 13.54 97.80
C ASP A 528 79.00 14.67 98.86
N SER A 529 78.11 15.67 98.72
CA SER A 529 77.94 16.82 99.62
C SER A 529 76.82 16.66 100.64
N ASP A 530 75.87 15.74 100.45
CA ASP A 530 74.85 15.39 101.44
C ASP A 530 75.36 14.33 102.44
N ALA A 531 75.02 14.49 103.73
CA ALA A 531 75.49 13.59 104.79
C ALA A 531 74.63 12.32 104.94
N GLY A 532 73.50 12.26 104.24
CA GLY A 532 72.53 11.17 104.17
C GLY A 532 72.62 10.29 102.92
N VAL A 533 73.50 10.62 101.97
CA VAL A 533 73.64 9.93 100.66
C VAL A 533 73.86 8.42 100.80
N ASP A 534 73.06 7.64 100.07
CA ASP A 534 73.17 6.18 100.08
C ASP A 534 74.45 5.70 99.36
N SER A 535 75.40 5.16 100.12
CA SER A 535 76.63 4.54 99.59
C SER A 535 76.44 3.34 98.64
N SER A 536 75.21 3.00 98.26
CA SER A 536 74.88 1.93 97.31
C SER A 536 74.94 2.36 95.83
N THR A 537 75.07 3.65 95.55
CA THR A 537 74.97 4.26 94.20
C THR A 537 76.32 4.67 93.57
N PHE A 538 77.38 3.88 93.76
CA PHE A 538 78.71 4.16 93.20
C PHE A 538 78.92 3.57 91.78
N THR A 539 79.63 4.29 90.89
CA THR A 539 79.91 3.90 89.48
C THR A 539 81.14 3.00 89.28
N ASP A 540 81.05 2.08 88.32
CA ASP A 540 81.94 0.93 88.09
C ASP A 540 82.83 1.09 86.83
N TRP A 541 84.16 0.88 86.92
CA TRP A 541 85.15 1.11 85.82
C TRP A 541 85.83 -0.15 85.21
N TYR A 542 85.98 -0.25 83.87
CA TYR A 542 86.35 -1.46 83.07
C TYR A 542 87.68 -1.37 82.25
N PRO A 543 88.38 -2.49 81.92
CA PRO A 543 89.62 -2.52 81.13
C PRO A 543 89.42 -2.69 79.61
N ASP A 544 90.29 -2.11 78.78
CA ASP A 544 90.30 -2.16 77.29
C ASP A 544 91.51 -2.99 76.80
N SER A 545 91.31 -4.09 76.06
CA SER A 545 92.34 -5.11 75.74
C SER A 545 92.95 -5.06 74.34
N ASP A 546 92.16 -4.81 73.30
CA ASP A 546 92.66 -4.76 71.92
C ASP A 546 93.11 -3.34 71.48
N THR A 547 92.91 -2.37 72.39
CA THR A 547 93.42 -1.00 72.38
C THR A 547 92.75 -0.04 71.40
N ASP A 548 91.49 -0.30 71.05
CA ASP A 548 90.65 0.55 70.22
C ASP A 548 89.83 1.61 70.99
N THR A 549 90.01 1.68 72.32
CA THR A 549 89.39 2.61 73.28
C THR A 549 88.02 2.22 73.83
N TYR A 550 87.47 1.06 73.44
CA TYR A 550 86.27 0.47 74.04
C TYR A 550 86.63 -0.62 75.06
N GLY A 551 85.87 -0.67 76.15
CA GLY A 551 86.17 -1.56 77.28
C GLY A 551 85.58 -2.94 77.12
N ASP A 552 86.30 -3.95 77.62
CA ASP A 552 85.91 -5.35 77.63
C ASP A 552 84.55 -5.54 78.31
N ALA A 553 83.51 -5.79 77.50
CA ALA A 553 82.15 -6.11 77.94
C ALA A 553 82.06 -7.29 78.93
N THR A 554 83.14 -8.06 79.10
CA THR A 554 83.21 -9.27 79.92
C THR A 554 84.05 -9.14 81.20
N ALA A 555 84.71 -7.99 81.45
CA ALA A 555 85.54 -7.74 82.63
C ALA A 555 84.76 -7.22 83.87
N SER A 556 85.37 -7.27 85.07
CA SER A 556 84.73 -6.82 86.34
C SER A 556 85.25 -5.47 86.84
N ALA A 557 84.33 -4.62 87.31
CA ALA A 557 84.56 -3.20 87.57
C ALA A 557 84.99 -2.80 89.00
N THR A 558 85.38 -1.53 89.18
CA THR A 558 85.77 -0.88 90.47
C THR A 558 84.79 0.25 90.83
N ALA A 559 84.14 0.25 92.01
CA ALA A 559 83.03 1.18 92.35
C ALA A 559 83.40 2.47 93.14
N GLN A 560 83.11 3.66 92.60
CA GLN A 560 83.11 5.00 93.23
C GLN A 560 82.47 6.03 92.26
N CYS A 561 82.04 7.22 92.70
CA CYS A 561 81.38 8.19 91.80
C CYS A 561 82.25 8.69 90.61
N ASP A 562 83.59 8.67 90.68
CA ASP A 562 84.53 9.19 89.63
C ASP A 562 85.67 8.22 89.13
N ALA A 563 86.25 8.41 87.92
CA ALA A 563 87.15 7.50 87.13
C ALA A 563 88.61 7.15 87.56
N PRO A 564 89.06 5.85 87.50
CA PRO A 564 90.47 5.40 87.49
C PRO A 564 91.17 5.43 86.10
N SER A 565 92.52 5.42 86.07
CA SER A 565 93.32 5.60 84.83
C SER A 565 93.65 4.29 84.09
N GLY A 566 93.44 4.26 82.76
CA GLY A 566 93.65 3.08 81.90
C GLY A 566 92.47 2.11 81.90
N SER A 567 91.34 2.58 82.42
CA SER A 567 90.01 1.98 82.36
C SER A 567 89.09 3.00 81.71
N VAL A 568 88.10 2.52 81.00
CA VAL A 568 86.96 3.31 80.55
C VAL A 568 85.76 2.95 81.42
N ASP A 569 84.83 3.88 81.58
CA ASP A 569 83.53 3.69 82.25
C ASP A 569 82.61 2.77 81.47
N ASN A 570 82.99 2.40 80.25
CA ASN A 570 82.17 1.64 79.34
C ASN A 570 82.67 0.21 79.17
N ALA A 571 81.74 -0.68 78.87
CA ALA A 571 82.00 -2.07 78.55
C ALA A 571 81.33 -2.37 77.19
N LEU A 572 81.65 -1.51 76.20
CA LEU A 572 80.90 -1.36 74.94
C LEU A 572 81.56 -2.02 73.74
N ASP A 573 82.69 -2.68 73.93
CA ASP A 573 83.24 -3.48 72.86
C ASP A 573 82.43 -4.78 72.73
N CYS A 574 81.61 -4.87 71.68
CA CYS A 574 80.74 -6.02 71.44
C CYS A 574 81.53 -7.26 70.97
N ASP A 575 82.78 -7.10 70.55
CA ASP A 575 83.78 -8.18 70.39
C ASP A 575 85.22 -7.66 70.66
N ASP A 576 85.60 -7.57 71.96
CA ASP A 576 86.92 -7.12 72.50
C ASP A 576 88.13 -8.00 72.09
N SER A 577 87.95 -8.81 71.05
CA SER A 577 88.97 -9.59 70.37
C SER A 577 89.23 -9.18 68.91
N GLU A 578 88.38 -8.34 68.30
CA GLU A 578 88.49 -7.93 66.89
C GLU A 578 88.20 -6.44 66.65
N SER A 579 89.27 -5.66 66.48
CA SER A 579 89.25 -4.20 66.29
C SER A 579 88.53 -3.63 65.05
N ALA A 580 87.71 -4.41 64.35
CA ALA A 580 86.91 -3.98 63.19
C ALA A 580 85.40 -4.02 63.46
N ILE A 581 85.01 -4.50 64.62
CA ILE A 581 83.64 -4.49 65.13
C ILE A 581 83.71 -3.70 66.42
N ASN A 582 83.47 -2.39 66.29
CA ASN A 582 83.50 -1.45 67.39
C ASN A 582 82.78 -0.17 66.96
N PRO A 583 82.39 0.70 67.90
CA PRO A 583 81.67 1.96 67.64
C PRO A 583 82.27 3.02 66.75
N ASP A 584 83.37 2.70 66.05
CA ASP A 584 83.97 3.55 65.03
C ASP A 584 84.02 2.88 63.63
N ALA A 585 83.34 1.75 63.40
CA ALA A 585 83.23 1.11 62.06
C ALA A 585 82.26 1.87 61.12
N THR A 586 81.96 1.35 59.93
CA THR A 586 81.08 2.01 58.94
C THR A 586 80.13 0.99 58.35
N GLU A 587 78.84 1.31 58.37
CA GLU A 587 77.74 0.40 58.10
C GLU A 587 77.40 0.25 56.61
N ILE A 588 76.82 -0.90 56.26
CA ILE A 588 76.45 -1.29 54.89
C ILE A 588 75.06 -1.95 54.93
N CYS A 589 74.26 -1.87 53.84
CA CYS A 589 72.90 -2.48 53.79
C CYS A 589 72.99 -4.05 53.83
N ASP A 590 73.22 -4.64 55.01
CA ASP A 590 73.41 -6.08 55.27
C ASP A 590 72.86 -6.61 56.62
N SER A 591 72.27 -5.75 57.44
CA SER A 591 71.58 -6.06 58.71
C SER A 591 72.49 -6.62 59.83
N VAL A 592 73.78 -6.32 59.80
CA VAL A 592 74.73 -6.60 60.89
C VAL A 592 75.36 -5.31 61.38
N ASP A 593 75.08 -4.97 62.63
CA ASP A 593 75.61 -3.84 63.38
C ASP A 593 77.15 -3.89 63.46
N ASN A 594 77.82 -3.28 62.48
CA ASN A 594 79.27 -3.38 62.33
C ASN A 594 79.99 -2.38 63.24
N ASP A 595 79.33 -1.30 63.63
CA ASP A 595 79.84 -0.35 64.60
C ASP A 595 79.25 -0.54 66.01
N CYS A 596 78.63 -1.67 66.34
CA CYS A 596 78.13 -1.92 67.71
C CYS A 596 77.23 -0.78 68.26
N ASP A 597 76.59 0.02 67.40
CA ASP A 597 75.70 1.12 67.77
C ASP A 597 74.22 0.70 67.76
N THR A 598 73.97 -0.53 67.30
CA THR A 598 72.70 -1.24 67.18
C THR A 598 71.77 -0.75 66.09
N ASP A 599 72.11 0.37 65.46
CA ASP A 599 71.49 0.81 64.24
C ASP A 599 72.10 -0.01 63.09
N ILE A 600 71.26 -0.27 62.10
CA ILE A 600 71.62 -1.11 60.96
C ILE A 600 71.03 -0.48 59.73
N ASP A 601 71.78 -0.50 58.63
CA ASP A 601 71.30 -0.06 57.33
C ASP A 601 70.85 1.43 57.31
N ASP A 602 69.60 1.77 56.96
CA ASP A 602 69.11 3.16 56.77
C ASP A 602 69.10 4.04 58.02
N ASP A 603 69.01 3.38 59.17
CA ASP A 603 69.00 4.06 60.46
C ASP A 603 70.43 4.44 60.88
N ASP A 604 71.44 3.89 60.16
CA ASP A 604 72.84 4.16 60.40
C ASP A 604 73.36 5.32 59.52
N ALA A 605 73.77 6.39 60.18
CA ALA A 605 74.28 7.60 59.54
C ALA A 605 75.64 7.43 58.82
N SER A 606 76.30 6.29 59.01
CA SER A 606 77.58 5.91 58.39
C SER A 606 77.39 5.11 57.10
N LEU A 607 76.14 4.80 56.71
CA LEU A 607 75.77 3.96 55.58
C LEU A 607 76.44 4.31 54.23
N ASP A 608 76.93 3.29 53.52
CA ASP A 608 77.41 3.42 52.13
C ASP A 608 76.26 3.65 51.13
N THR A 609 76.09 4.90 50.67
CA THR A 609 75.00 5.33 49.78
C THR A 609 75.03 4.73 48.37
N THR A 610 75.97 3.85 48.01
CA THR A 610 75.95 3.14 46.71
C THR A 610 75.02 1.93 46.70
N THR A 611 74.35 1.66 47.82
CA THR A 611 73.39 0.57 48.00
C THR A 611 71.93 1.03 48.20
N THR A 612 71.59 2.32 47.98
CA THR A 612 70.24 2.94 48.19
C THR A 612 69.34 3.01 46.93
N THR A 613 68.06 3.41 47.08
CA THR A 613 67.02 3.60 46.03
C THR A 613 66.44 5.05 46.06
N ALA A 614 66.04 5.60 44.90
CA ALA A 614 65.47 6.96 44.76
C ALA A 614 63.96 7.02 45.07
N TRP A 615 63.54 8.08 45.77
CA TRP A 615 62.15 8.35 46.20
C TRP A 615 61.80 9.84 45.98
N ALA A 616 60.66 10.15 45.36
CA ALA A 616 60.15 11.51 45.12
C ALA A 616 59.00 11.84 46.09
N PRO A 617 58.87 13.10 46.58
CA PRO A 617 57.74 13.49 47.42
C PRO A 617 56.43 13.36 46.65
N ASP A 618 55.39 12.94 47.36
CA ASP A 618 54.06 12.61 46.85
C ASP A 618 53.07 13.31 47.81
N SER A 619 52.84 14.60 47.57
CA SER A 619 52.22 15.49 48.57
C SER A 619 50.68 15.39 48.59
N ASP A 620 50.07 15.03 47.47
CA ASP A 620 48.64 14.73 47.33
C ASP A 620 48.30 13.23 47.47
N THR A 621 49.31 12.36 47.55
CA THR A 621 49.23 10.93 47.86
C THR A 621 48.65 10.05 46.76
N ASP A 622 48.79 10.45 45.49
CA ASP A 622 48.32 9.69 44.32
C ASP A 622 49.27 8.57 43.86
N GLY A 623 50.51 8.58 44.34
CA GLY A 623 51.54 7.57 44.06
C GLY A 623 52.52 7.93 42.94
N TYR A 624 52.37 9.08 42.31
CA TYR A 624 53.38 9.80 41.54
C TYR A 624 54.04 10.85 42.43
N GLY A 625 55.14 11.44 41.97
CA GLY A 625 55.85 12.38 42.83
C GLY A 625 56.68 13.38 42.07
N ASP A 626 56.82 14.54 42.68
CA ASP A 626 57.49 15.70 42.11
C ASP A 626 58.96 15.40 41.79
N ASP A 627 59.29 15.54 40.50
CA ASP A 627 60.66 15.43 39.99
C ASP A 627 61.61 16.45 40.65
N ASP A 628 61.07 17.54 41.22
CA ASP A 628 61.77 18.57 41.99
C ASP A 628 61.85 18.28 43.51
N GLY A 629 62.03 17.02 43.94
CA GLY A 629 62.19 16.73 45.38
C GLY A 629 62.94 15.45 45.77
N VAL A 630 63.50 14.72 44.80
CA VAL A 630 63.99 13.34 44.95
C VAL A 630 65.07 13.14 46.03
N VAL A 631 64.87 12.16 46.92
CA VAL A 631 65.79 11.68 47.97
C VAL A 631 66.22 10.22 47.71
N GLU A 632 67.34 9.77 48.29
CA GLU A 632 67.91 8.43 48.07
C GLU A 632 68.10 7.70 49.42
N LEU A 633 67.40 6.57 49.65
CA LEU A 633 67.37 5.78 50.90
C LEU A 633 67.24 4.26 50.61
N CYS A 634 67.70 3.34 51.48
CA CYS A 634 67.45 1.88 51.35
C CYS A 634 65.95 1.52 51.61
N ALA A 635 65.15 2.41 52.22
CA ALA A 635 63.69 2.28 52.45
C ALA A 635 62.92 3.60 52.21
N ALA A 636 61.64 3.50 51.81
CA ALA A 636 60.80 4.63 51.41
C ALA A 636 60.50 5.62 52.57
N PRO A 637 60.74 6.94 52.41
CA PRO A 637 60.22 7.94 53.33
C PRO A 637 58.69 8.01 53.27
N SER A 638 58.05 8.38 54.38
CA SER A 638 56.59 8.56 54.44
C SER A 638 56.17 9.78 53.59
N GLY A 639 55.20 9.60 52.69
CA GLY A 639 54.75 10.63 51.74
C GLY A 639 55.69 10.81 50.54
N TYR A 640 56.43 9.75 50.18
CA TYR A 640 57.29 9.71 49.00
C TYR A 640 57.02 8.41 48.24
N THR A 641 57.05 8.46 46.91
CA THR A 641 56.90 7.32 46.01
C THR A 641 58.20 7.03 45.25
N SER A 642 58.31 5.86 44.63
CA SER A 642 59.42 5.54 43.72
C SER A 642 59.12 5.86 42.25
N THR A 643 57.90 6.35 41.97
CA THR A 643 57.42 6.66 40.63
C THR A 643 57.48 8.16 40.40
N LEU A 644 58.20 8.59 39.37
CA LEU A 644 58.53 9.99 39.06
C LEU A 644 57.62 10.52 37.95
N GLY A 645 57.47 11.84 37.83
CA GLY A 645 56.86 12.49 36.66
C GLY A 645 55.60 13.31 36.91
N ASP A 646 55.25 13.57 38.17
CA ASP A 646 54.11 14.42 38.52
C ASP A 646 54.40 15.91 38.18
N CYS A 647 53.51 16.53 37.42
CA CYS A 647 53.63 17.93 36.97
C CYS A 647 52.87 18.94 37.86
N ASP A 648 51.98 18.48 38.75
CA ASP A 648 51.37 19.27 39.82
C ASP A 648 51.12 18.42 41.08
N ASP A 649 52.20 18.17 41.85
CA ASP A 649 52.25 17.44 43.14
C ASP A 649 51.42 18.11 44.27
N SER A 650 50.48 19.00 43.95
CA SER A 650 49.48 19.51 44.89
C SER A 650 48.05 19.09 44.56
N ASP A 651 47.85 18.37 43.45
CA ASP A 651 46.57 17.93 42.94
C ASP A 651 46.66 16.47 42.45
N GLY A 652 46.17 15.53 43.27
CA GLY A 652 46.29 14.09 42.99
C GLY A 652 45.44 13.57 41.82
N ASP A 653 44.75 14.47 41.12
CA ASP A 653 44.07 14.22 39.85
C ASP A 653 44.96 14.56 38.64
N ILE A 654 46.16 15.16 38.83
CA ILE A 654 47.13 15.55 37.78
C ILE A 654 48.41 14.74 37.95
N ASN A 655 48.60 13.70 37.15
CA ASN A 655 49.79 12.85 37.18
C ASN A 655 49.90 12.00 35.90
N PRO A 656 51.06 11.36 35.63
CA PRO A 656 51.25 10.53 34.43
C PRO A 656 50.29 9.36 34.19
N ASP A 657 49.48 8.96 35.17
CA ASP A 657 48.43 7.94 35.01
C ASP A 657 47.01 8.54 35.02
N ALA A 658 46.89 9.86 35.23
CA ALA A 658 45.63 10.55 35.10
C ALA A 658 45.13 10.46 33.65
N GLN A 659 43.83 10.59 33.50
CA GLN A 659 43.20 10.61 32.19
C GLN A 659 42.97 12.08 31.85
N GLU A 660 43.57 12.54 30.76
CA GLU A 660 43.33 13.86 30.20
C GLU A 660 41.82 14.08 30.01
N VAL A 661 41.28 15.22 30.45
CA VAL A 661 39.84 15.52 30.39
C VAL A 661 39.60 16.83 29.65
N CYS A 662 38.51 16.94 28.89
CA CYS A 662 38.15 18.23 28.29
C CYS A 662 37.86 19.27 29.40
N ASP A 663 38.71 20.28 29.53
CA ASP A 663 38.51 21.37 30.49
C ASP A 663 38.65 22.75 29.82
N ALA A 664 38.06 23.79 30.40
CA ALA A 664 38.12 25.14 29.81
C ALA A 664 39.43 25.88 30.15
N ALA A 665 40.35 25.25 30.86
CA ALA A 665 41.60 25.80 31.36
C ALA A 665 42.83 25.33 30.57
N ASP A 666 42.67 24.38 29.64
CA ASP A 666 43.74 23.69 28.91
C ASP A 666 44.79 23.14 29.91
N THR A 667 44.32 22.41 30.92
CA THR A 667 45.20 21.76 31.91
C THR A 667 45.73 20.45 31.31
N ASP A 668 47.00 20.11 31.59
CA ASP A 668 47.67 18.87 31.13
C ASP A 668 47.60 17.89 32.30
N GLU A 669 46.55 17.07 32.38
CA GLU A 669 46.31 16.20 33.52
C GLU A 669 47.25 15.00 33.52
N ASP A 670 47.58 14.45 32.34
CA ASP A 670 48.45 13.29 32.22
C ASP A 670 49.96 13.63 32.13
N CYS A 671 50.29 14.92 32.23
CA CYS A 671 51.65 15.46 32.28
C CYS A 671 52.54 15.10 31.07
N ASP A 672 51.96 14.80 29.91
CA ASP A 672 52.71 14.45 28.70
C ASP A 672 53.15 15.67 27.86
N GLY A 673 52.58 16.84 28.15
CA GLY A 673 52.85 18.12 27.50
C GLY A 673 51.89 18.48 26.36
N LEU A 674 50.82 17.71 26.15
CA LEU A 674 49.67 18.00 25.30
C LEU A 674 48.46 18.37 26.18
N VAL A 675 47.46 19.01 25.60
CA VAL A 675 46.25 19.46 26.31
C VAL A 675 45.04 19.34 25.39
N ASP A 676 43.91 18.91 25.92
CA ASP A 676 42.60 18.86 25.24
C ASP A 676 42.68 18.28 23.80
N ASP A 677 42.17 19.01 22.79
CA ASP A 677 42.12 18.60 21.38
C ASP A 677 43.53 18.40 20.74
N ALA A 678 44.60 18.81 21.44
CA ALA A 678 45.97 18.55 21.01
C ALA A 678 46.53 17.22 21.54
N ASP A 679 45.84 16.57 22.49
CA ASP A 679 46.17 15.27 23.05
C ASP A 679 45.24 14.16 22.49
N ASP A 680 45.84 13.08 21.99
CA ASP A 680 45.11 11.92 21.48
C ASP A 680 44.56 11.02 22.64
N SER A 681 44.93 11.29 23.89
CA SER A 681 44.57 10.52 25.10
C SER A 681 43.30 11.04 25.81
N VAL A 682 42.81 12.22 25.43
CA VAL A 682 41.70 12.95 26.06
C VAL A 682 40.40 12.14 26.16
N ASP A 683 39.79 12.18 27.34
CA ASP A 683 38.45 11.67 27.62
C ASP A 683 37.38 12.65 27.17
N LEU A 684 36.86 12.43 25.96
CA LEU A 684 35.76 13.21 25.40
C LEU A 684 34.43 13.03 26.16
N SER A 685 34.33 12.17 27.18
CA SER A 685 33.09 11.94 27.93
C SER A 685 32.81 13.00 29.00
N THR A 686 33.77 13.88 29.33
CA THR A 686 33.67 14.73 30.51
C THR A 686 33.20 16.17 30.23
N THR A 687 33.48 16.80 29.08
CA THR A 687 32.93 18.14 28.69
C THR A 687 33.08 18.45 27.17
N ALA A 688 33.12 17.47 26.27
CA ALA A 688 33.21 17.75 24.83
C ALA A 688 31.87 18.31 24.26
N GLY A 689 31.96 19.33 23.41
CA GLY A 689 30.84 19.88 22.65
C GLY A 689 30.63 19.13 21.34
N LEU A 690 29.37 18.92 20.95
CA LEU A 690 29.01 18.43 19.62
C LEU A 690 29.01 19.61 18.65
N PHE A 691 29.81 19.51 17.59
CA PHE A 691 29.88 20.50 16.53
C PHE A 691 29.60 19.86 15.17
N TYR A 692 28.85 20.57 14.34
CA TYR A 692 28.39 20.15 13.02
C TYR A 692 28.94 21.12 11.97
N PRO A 693 29.38 20.66 10.79
CA PRO A 693 29.80 21.53 9.71
C PRO A 693 28.70 22.52 9.32
N ASP A 694 29.09 23.77 9.04
CA ASP A 694 28.24 24.84 8.52
C ASP A 694 28.89 25.34 7.20
N SER A 695 28.49 24.72 6.08
CA SER A 695 29.18 24.88 4.79
C SER A 695 28.77 26.15 4.04
N ASP A 696 27.53 26.60 4.23
CA ASP A 696 26.99 27.81 3.61
C ASP A 696 27.10 29.08 4.48
N GLY A 697 27.29 28.93 5.79
CA GLY A 697 27.53 29.99 6.75
C GLY A 697 26.27 30.65 7.33
N ASP A 698 25.12 29.98 7.30
CA ASP A 698 23.85 30.53 7.77
C ASP A 698 23.63 30.42 9.30
N GLY A 699 24.41 29.57 9.97
CA GLY A 699 24.42 29.38 11.41
C GLY A 699 23.71 28.11 11.91
N TYR A 700 23.17 27.30 11.00
CA TYR A 700 22.77 25.92 11.21
C TYR A 700 23.81 25.00 10.54
N GLY A 701 23.82 23.73 10.87
CA GLY A 701 24.80 22.78 10.36
C GLY A 701 24.15 21.48 9.93
N ASP A 702 24.84 20.78 9.04
CA ASP A 702 24.37 19.59 8.33
C ASP A 702 23.73 18.54 9.27
N ASP A 703 22.43 18.28 9.07
CA ASP A 703 21.62 17.34 9.84
C ASP A 703 22.03 15.86 9.64
N GLY A 704 22.66 15.57 8.49
CA GLY A 704 23.17 14.28 8.09
C GLY A 704 24.64 14.09 8.48
N ALA A 705 25.32 15.16 8.90
CA ALA A 705 26.69 15.08 9.39
C ALA A 705 26.73 14.45 10.78
N THR A 706 27.67 13.52 10.95
CA THR A 706 27.99 13.02 12.28
C THR A 706 28.66 14.14 13.08
N ALA A 707 28.05 14.51 14.21
CA ALA A 707 28.63 15.44 15.16
C ALA A 707 30.11 15.11 15.45
N GLU A 708 30.98 16.08 15.23
CA GLU A 708 32.37 15.99 15.62
C GLU A 708 32.52 16.49 17.07
N LEU A 709 33.17 15.68 17.90
CA LEU A 709 33.44 16.04 19.29
C LEU A 709 34.71 16.88 19.34
N TYR A 710 34.61 18.08 19.89
CA TYR A 710 35.75 18.93 20.21
C TYR A 710 35.60 19.46 21.64
N CYS A 711 36.71 19.60 22.35
CA CYS A 711 36.73 20.28 23.64
C CYS A 711 36.46 21.79 23.45
N ASP A 712 36.95 22.38 22.35
CA ASP A 712 36.74 23.78 21.98
C ASP A 712 36.15 23.96 20.56
N SER A 713 35.41 25.04 20.30
CA SER A 713 34.83 25.29 18.98
C SER A 713 35.92 25.37 17.87
N PRO A 714 35.90 24.48 16.86
CA PRO A 714 36.98 24.36 15.87
C PRO A 714 37.06 25.54 14.89
N GLY A 715 36.07 26.43 14.86
CA GLY A 715 36.04 27.63 14.02
C GLY A 715 34.63 28.06 13.63
N SER A 716 34.51 29.06 12.75
CA SER A 716 33.21 29.56 12.23
C SER A 716 32.67 28.76 11.03
N GLU A 717 33.23 27.58 10.76
CA GLU A 717 32.76 26.63 9.74
C GLU A 717 32.03 25.46 10.44
N TYR A 718 31.74 25.61 11.74
CA TYR A 718 31.04 24.64 12.56
C TYR A 718 30.10 25.35 13.54
N VAL A 719 28.94 24.74 13.81
CA VAL A 719 27.93 25.21 14.75
C VAL A 719 27.47 24.07 15.67
N THR A 720 26.68 24.40 16.70
CA THR A 720 26.16 23.40 17.66
C THR A 720 24.75 22.93 17.33
N ASP A 721 24.12 23.55 16.34
CA ASP A 721 22.73 23.29 15.93
C ASP A 721 22.76 22.55 14.59
N ASN A 722 22.30 21.30 14.56
CA ASN A 722 22.44 20.38 13.42
C ASN A 722 21.15 20.21 12.64
N THR A 723 20.39 21.29 12.52
CA THR A 723 19.03 21.26 12.03
C THR A 723 18.93 21.75 10.59
N ASP A 724 20.07 21.89 9.91
CA ASP A 724 20.13 22.26 8.50
C ASP A 724 19.98 21.01 7.62
N CYS A 725 18.88 20.95 6.88
CA CYS A 725 18.53 19.84 6.00
C CYS A 725 19.14 19.98 4.58
N ASP A 726 19.78 21.12 4.25
CA ASP A 726 20.63 21.30 3.05
C ASP A 726 21.74 22.34 3.30
N ASP A 727 22.79 21.93 4.02
CA ASP A 727 23.98 22.73 4.42
C ASP A 727 24.77 23.37 3.25
N ASP A 728 24.38 23.11 1.99
CA ASP A 728 24.93 23.75 0.80
C ASP A 728 24.11 25.00 0.34
N ASP A 729 22.93 25.30 0.91
CA ASP A 729 22.05 26.43 0.54
C ASP A 729 21.53 27.27 1.73
N GLU A 730 22.05 28.50 1.86
CA GLU A 730 21.78 29.48 2.96
C GLU A 730 20.29 29.89 3.16
N LYS A 731 19.37 29.27 2.43
CA LYS A 731 17.92 29.48 2.46
C LYS A 731 17.13 28.26 2.93
N VAL A 732 17.79 27.15 3.22
CA VAL A 732 17.16 25.90 3.65
C VAL A 732 17.62 25.65 5.07
N ASN A 733 16.92 26.22 6.05
CA ASN A 733 17.27 26.07 7.45
C ASN A 733 16.08 26.44 8.37
N PRO A 734 16.05 26.00 9.63
CA PRO A 734 14.93 26.26 10.54
C PRO A 734 14.66 27.74 10.89
N GLY A 735 15.55 28.64 10.49
CA GLY A 735 15.36 30.07 10.62
C GLY A 735 14.60 30.72 9.45
N GLU A 736 14.46 30.02 8.33
CA GLU A 736 13.79 30.50 7.13
C GLU A 736 12.28 30.26 7.19
N VAL A 737 11.58 30.59 6.11
CA VAL A 737 10.12 30.47 6.01
C VAL A 737 9.83 29.60 4.82
N GLU A 738 9.06 28.55 5.02
CA GLU A 738 8.64 27.63 3.96
C GLU A 738 8.12 28.37 2.70
N VAL A 739 8.77 28.11 1.57
CA VAL A 739 8.38 28.60 0.26
C VAL A 739 7.77 27.45 -0.52
N CYS A 740 6.70 27.73 -1.26
CA CYS A 740 6.04 26.72 -2.08
C CYS A 740 6.92 26.31 -3.29
N ASN A 741 7.89 25.43 -3.08
CA ASN A 741 8.93 25.07 -4.05
C ASN A 741 9.39 23.59 -3.99
N GLU A 742 8.73 22.72 -3.21
CA GLU A 742 9.08 21.30 -2.95
C GLU A 742 10.37 21.07 -2.16
N VAL A 743 10.97 22.14 -1.64
CA VAL A 743 12.11 22.10 -0.72
C VAL A 743 11.57 22.44 0.66
N ASP A 744 11.94 21.63 1.65
CA ASP A 744 11.66 21.92 3.07
C ASP A 744 12.58 23.06 3.51
N ASP A 745 12.21 24.31 3.21
CA ASP A 745 13.06 25.48 3.41
C ASP A 745 13.24 25.80 4.90
N ASP A 746 12.34 25.32 5.79
CA ASP A 746 12.44 25.50 7.24
C ASP A 746 12.72 24.23 8.06
N CYS A 747 13.10 23.13 7.38
CA CYS A 747 13.56 21.88 7.97
C CYS A 747 12.64 21.33 9.08
N ASP A 748 11.32 21.48 8.90
CA ASP A 748 10.29 21.01 9.84
C ASP A 748 9.65 19.67 9.42
N ALA A 749 10.20 19.04 8.37
CA ALA A 749 9.75 17.83 7.69
C ALA A 749 8.46 18.00 6.86
N SER A 750 7.91 19.22 6.74
CA SER A 750 6.79 19.54 5.85
C SER A 750 7.23 20.43 4.69
N THR A 751 7.34 19.84 3.49
CA THR A 751 7.52 20.57 2.23
C THR A 751 6.25 21.29 1.73
N SER A 752 5.14 21.23 2.47
CA SER A 752 3.81 21.66 2.02
C SER A 752 3.22 22.74 2.94
N SER A 753 3.42 24.00 2.57
CA SER A 753 2.75 25.11 3.23
C SER A 753 1.38 25.38 2.58
N ALA A 754 0.41 24.51 2.89
CA ALA A 754 -0.94 24.56 2.35
C ALA A 754 -1.56 25.98 2.40
N GLY A 755 -2.16 26.39 1.28
CA GLY A 755 -2.77 27.70 1.12
C GLY A 755 -1.79 28.84 0.84
N MET A 756 -0.55 28.54 0.46
CA MET A 756 0.47 29.51 0.06
C MET A 756 0.63 29.65 -1.45
N ALA A 757 1.01 30.84 -1.89
CA ALA A 757 1.29 31.15 -3.28
C ALA A 757 2.52 32.04 -3.41
N TYR A 758 3.43 31.72 -4.33
CA TYR A 758 4.67 32.47 -4.52
C TYR A 758 4.87 32.88 -5.97
N TRP A 759 5.18 34.17 -6.16
CA TRP A 759 5.44 34.75 -7.47
C TRP A 759 6.94 34.96 -7.68
N MET A 760 7.48 34.34 -8.73
CA MET A 760 8.88 34.43 -9.15
C MET A 760 8.98 35.15 -10.49
N PRO A 761 9.17 36.49 -10.51
CA PRO A 761 9.37 37.20 -11.75
C PRO A 761 10.75 36.87 -12.34
N ASP A 762 10.85 36.71 -13.67
CA ASP A 762 12.13 36.49 -14.39
C ASP A 762 13.21 37.56 -14.11
N SER A 763 12.80 38.69 -13.55
CA SER A 763 13.62 39.86 -13.29
C SER A 763 14.08 40.02 -11.83
N GLY A 764 13.69 39.14 -10.90
CA GLY A 764 13.94 39.35 -9.47
C GLY A 764 13.74 38.13 -8.57
N ALA A 765 13.78 38.37 -7.26
CA ALA A 765 13.58 37.35 -6.23
C ALA A 765 12.11 36.99 -6.06
N ALA A 766 11.84 35.77 -5.58
CA ALA A 766 10.52 35.28 -5.21
C ALA A 766 9.84 36.24 -4.22
N VAL A 767 8.53 36.38 -4.35
CA VAL A 767 7.70 37.22 -3.48
C VAL A 767 6.50 36.41 -3.03
N ASP A 768 6.25 36.35 -1.73
CA ASP A 768 5.01 35.83 -1.17
C ASP A 768 3.81 36.56 -1.81
N TYR A 769 3.01 35.78 -2.53
CA TYR A 769 1.83 36.20 -3.27
C TYR A 769 0.54 35.71 -2.63
N THR A 770 0.62 34.97 -1.52
CA THR A 770 -0.48 34.33 -0.79
C THR A 770 -1.57 35.33 -0.47
N SER A 771 -1.21 36.44 0.17
CA SER A 771 -2.16 37.49 0.53
C SER A 771 -2.82 38.19 -0.67
N THR A 772 -2.26 38.05 -1.88
CA THR A 772 -2.85 38.61 -3.11
C THR A 772 -3.92 37.69 -3.69
N LEU A 773 -3.78 36.37 -3.55
CA LEU A 773 -4.76 35.39 -4.03
C LEU A 773 -5.79 35.03 -2.96
N ALA A 774 -5.39 34.92 -1.69
CA ALA A 774 -6.26 34.57 -0.56
C ALA A 774 -7.33 35.64 -0.21
N VAL A 775 -7.33 36.80 -0.86
CA VAL A 775 -8.47 37.74 -0.80
C VAL A 775 -9.68 37.24 -1.56
N GLY A 776 -9.48 36.27 -2.46
CA GLY A 776 -10.52 35.57 -3.18
C GLY A 776 -11.27 34.64 -2.24
N THR A 777 -12.60 34.72 -2.30
CA THR A 777 -13.49 33.80 -1.58
C THR A 777 -14.61 33.36 -2.52
N SER A 778 -15.33 32.30 -2.17
CA SER A 778 -16.62 32.00 -2.78
C SER A 778 -17.49 33.27 -2.86
N GLY A 779 -18.01 33.54 -4.06
CA GLY A 779 -18.80 34.71 -4.45
C GLY A 779 -18.04 36.02 -4.66
N SER A 780 -16.72 36.04 -4.45
CA SER A 780 -15.87 37.22 -4.62
C SER A 780 -14.42 36.81 -4.96
N PRO A 781 -14.14 36.42 -6.22
CA PRO A 781 -12.82 35.97 -6.63
C PRO A 781 -11.77 37.09 -6.54
N ALA A 782 -10.51 36.70 -6.35
CA ALA A 782 -9.35 37.58 -6.46
C ALA A 782 -9.13 37.94 -7.93
N VAL A 783 -9.28 39.22 -8.26
CA VAL A 783 -9.05 39.71 -9.63
C VAL A 783 -7.58 40.07 -9.81
N VAL A 784 -6.87 39.30 -10.63
CA VAL A 784 -5.42 39.45 -10.86
C VAL A 784 -5.09 39.53 -12.34
N SER A 785 -3.97 40.19 -12.68
CA SER A 785 -3.52 40.28 -14.06
C SER A 785 -2.00 40.31 -14.15
N TRP A 786 -1.45 39.47 -15.01
CA TRP A 786 -0.01 39.36 -15.28
C TRP A 786 0.33 39.93 -16.65
N GLY A 787 1.24 40.91 -16.65
CA GLY A 787 1.81 41.52 -17.85
C GLY A 787 3.34 41.50 -17.83
N THR A 788 3.93 40.66 -16.99
CA THR A 788 5.37 40.45 -16.83
C THR A 788 5.65 38.97 -16.76
N ASP A 789 6.76 38.56 -17.34
CA ASP A 789 7.18 37.17 -17.39
C ASP A 789 7.59 36.65 -16.00
N GLY A 790 7.29 35.38 -15.72
CA GLY A 790 7.63 34.73 -14.45
C GLY A 790 6.88 33.42 -14.20
N THR A 791 7.10 32.85 -13.01
CA THR A 791 6.50 31.61 -12.53
C THR A 791 5.66 31.88 -11.27
N LEU A 792 4.48 31.29 -11.19
CA LEU A 792 3.62 31.27 -10.02
C LEU A 792 3.53 29.83 -9.50
N ASN A 793 3.99 29.60 -8.28
CA ASN A 793 3.77 28.32 -7.59
C ASN A 793 2.59 28.47 -6.64
N LEU A 794 1.70 27.48 -6.67
CA LEU A 794 0.53 27.35 -5.81
C LEU A 794 0.67 26.05 -5.03
N CYS A 795 0.54 26.13 -3.71
CA CYS A 795 0.51 24.95 -2.85
C CYS A 795 -0.93 24.48 -2.66
N GLN A 796 -1.08 23.27 -2.09
CA GLN A 796 -2.37 22.66 -1.80
C GLN A 796 -3.39 23.68 -1.29
N GLY A 797 -4.56 23.73 -1.91
CA GLY A 797 -5.63 24.63 -1.50
C GLY A 797 -6.61 24.99 -2.60
N THR A 798 -7.72 25.60 -2.19
CA THR A 798 -8.75 26.10 -3.10
C THR A 798 -8.63 27.61 -3.26
N TRP A 799 -8.44 28.06 -4.49
CA TRP A 799 -8.14 29.43 -4.87
C TRP A 799 -9.26 30.01 -5.74
N TYR A 800 -9.99 30.99 -5.21
CA TYR A 800 -11.04 31.68 -5.96
C TYR A 800 -10.44 32.85 -6.76
N VAL A 801 -10.19 32.67 -8.04
CA VAL A 801 -9.48 33.66 -8.88
C VAL A 801 -10.25 34.03 -10.14
N ASP A 802 -10.05 35.26 -10.60
CA ASP A 802 -10.45 35.80 -11.91
C ASP A 802 -9.20 36.45 -12.52
N ALA A 803 -8.48 35.68 -13.32
CA ALA A 803 -7.09 35.92 -13.65
C ALA A 803 -6.90 36.23 -15.13
N THR A 804 -6.07 37.22 -15.47
CA THR A 804 -5.82 37.61 -16.87
C THR A 804 -4.32 37.66 -17.20
N VAL A 805 -3.88 36.92 -18.21
CA VAL A 805 -2.51 36.98 -18.76
C VAL A 805 -2.53 37.81 -20.03
N ALA A 806 -1.75 38.90 -20.06
CA ALA A 806 -1.79 39.86 -21.16
C ALA A 806 -0.39 40.15 -21.72
N GLY A 807 0.03 39.34 -22.70
CA GLY A 807 1.28 39.49 -23.45
C GLY A 807 2.53 39.10 -22.65
N ALA A 808 2.39 38.16 -21.72
CA ALA A 808 3.46 37.67 -20.86
C ALA A 808 3.77 36.18 -21.12
N THR A 809 4.99 35.78 -20.79
CA THR A 809 5.38 34.36 -20.67
C THR A 809 5.20 33.94 -19.22
N LEU A 810 4.18 33.13 -18.93
CA LEU A 810 3.77 32.79 -17.57
C LEU A 810 3.79 31.27 -17.36
N THR A 811 4.42 30.83 -16.29
CA THR A 811 4.26 29.45 -15.80
C THR A 811 3.43 29.46 -14.52
N ILE A 812 2.44 28.57 -14.39
CA ILE A 812 1.70 28.34 -13.15
C ILE A 812 1.80 26.85 -12.80
N ASN A 813 2.35 26.56 -11.62
CA ASN A 813 2.53 25.20 -11.12
C ASN A 813 1.69 24.99 -9.85
N GLY A 814 0.93 23.91 -9.80
CA GLY A 814 0.42 23.35 -8.56
C GLY A 814 1.40 22.32 -8.05
N ILE A 815 2.04 22.62 -6.92
CA ILE A 815 3.24 21.92 -6.41
C ILE A 815 2.95 20.46 -6.01
N ASP A 816 1.70 20.14 -5.67
CA ASP A 816 1.29 18.77 -5.27
C ASP A 816 0.36 18.11 -6.31
N GLY A 817 0.39 18.61 -7.55
CA GLY A 817 -0.43 18.09 -8.65
C GLY A 817 -1.91 18.50 -8.61
N SER A 818 -2.64 18.07 -9.64
CA SER A 818 -4.01 18.50 -9.89
C SER A 818 -5.00 18.13 -8.77
N GLY A 819 -4.76 17.06 -8.01
CA GLY A 819 -5.58 16.66 -6.85
C GLY A 819 -5.49 17.60 -5.64
N ALA A 820 -4.44 18.40 -5.54
CA ALA A 820 -4.18 19.24 -4.37
C ALA A 820 -4.51 20.72 -4.59
N VAL A 821 -4.34 21.23 -5.82
CA VAL A 821 -4.49 22.66 -6.14
C VAL A 821 -5.72 22.89 -7.01
N VAL A 822 -6.75 23.48 -6.42
CA VAL A 822 -8.02 23.79 -7.09
C VAL A 822 -8.14 25.29 -7.31
N LEU A 823 -8.21 25.72 -8.56
CA LEU A 823 -8.77 27.02 -8.94
C LEU A 823 -10.29 26.84 -9.07
N ASP A 824 -11.07 27.60 -8.32
CA ASP A 824 -12.53 27.44 -8.23
C ASP A 824 -13.25 28.72 -8.69
N GLY A 825 -14.12 28.59 -9.70
CA GLY A 825 -14.95 29.68 -10.23
C GLY A 825 -16.25 29.95 -9.46
N ASP A 826 -16.60 29.11 -8.48
CA ASP A 826 -17.80 29.15 -7.64
C ASP A 826 -19.10 29.36 -8.44
N PHE A 827 -19.17 28.72 -9.61
CA PHE A 827 -20.23 28.84 -10.61
C PHE A 827 -20.55 30.29 -10.98
N SER A 828 -19.55 31.18 -10.96
CA SER A 828 -19.77 32.62 -11.07
C SER A 828 -18.82 33.35 -12.02
N ASN A 829 -17.63 32.81 -12.29
CA ASN A 829 -16.65 33.41 -13.18
C ASN A 829 -15.81 32.39 -13.93
N ARG A 830 -15.08 32.88 -14.94
CA ARG A 830 -13.95 32.19 -15.57
C ARG A 830 -12.71 32.40 -14.71
N MET A 831 -11.87 31.38 -14.55
CA MET A 831 -10.68 31.46 -13.69
C MET A 831 -9.48 32.07 -14.41
N LEU A 832 -9.27 31.72 -15.68
CA LEU A 832 -8.11 32.18 -16.43
C LEU A 832 -8.46 32.66 -17.85
N ASP A 833 -8.03 33.88 -18.16
CA ASP A 833 -8.17 34.50 -19.47
C ASP A 833 -6.79 34.83 -20.05
N ILE A 834 -6.38 34.09 -21.08
CA ILE A 834 -5.09 34.21 -21.77
C ILE A 834 -5.29 35.04 -23.04
N GLU A 835 -4.87 36.30 -22.98
CA GLU A 835 -5.02 37.27 -24.07
C GLU A 835 -3.84 37.23 -25.07
N SER A 836 -4.07 37.89 -26.21
CA SER A 836 -3.15 37.97 -27.36
C SER A 836 -1.69 38.22 -27.00
N GLY A 837 -0.82 37.39 -27.56
CA GLY A 837 0.64 37.46 -27.43
C GLY A 837 1.19 36.88 -26.13
N SER A 838 0.38 36.17 -25.34
CA SER A 838 0.83 35.43 -24.16
C SER A 838 1.32 34.03 -24.54
N ASN A 839 2.27 33.49 -23.76
CA ASN A 839 2.67 32.09 -23.79
C ASN A 839 2.57 31.57 -22.36
N VAL A 840 1.71 30.59 -22.13
CA VAL A 840 1.37 30.10 -20.80
C VAL A 840 1.68 28.62 -20.68
N THR A 841 2.35 28.24 -19.60
CA THR A 841 2.54 26.85 -19.19
C THR A 841 1.79 26.62 -17.89
N LEU A 842 0.95 25.59 -17.84
CA LEU A 842 0.17 25.21 -16.66
C LEU A 842 0.50 23.77 -16.28
N SER A 843 0.71 23.50 -15.00
CA SER A 843 0.88 22.13 -14.50
C SER A 843 0.29 21.91 -13.13
N GLY A 844 -0.31 20.74 -12.89
CA GLY A 844 -0.79 20.32 -11.57
C GLY A 844 -1.98 21.12 -11.05
N LEU A 845 -2.96 21.46 -11.90
CA LEU A 845 -4.08 22.33 -11.52
C LEU A 845 -5.43 21.71 -11.85
N THR A 846 -6.36 21.79 -10.90
CA THR A 846 -7.79 21.60 -11.15
C THR A 846 -8.48 22.95 -11.37
N PHE A 847 -9.13 23.13 -12.51
CA PHE A 847 -10.06 24.20 -12.79
C PHE A 847 -11.49 23.69 -12.60
N SER A 848 -12.12 24.05 -11.49
CA SER A 848 -13.48 23.58 -11.17
C SER A 848 -14.50 24.71 -11.13
N SER A 849 -15.75 24.37 -11.44
CA SER A 849 -16.92 25.20 -11.17
C SER A 849 -16.85 26.58 -11.84
N GLY A 850 -16.12 26.73 -12.95
CA GLY A 850 -16.15 27.92 -13.78
C GLY A 850 -17.52 28.09 -14.41
N SER A 851 -18.09 29.31 -14.42
CA SER A 851 -19.34 29.56 -15.13
C SER A 851 -19.41 30.95 -15.72
N THR A 852 -19.56 31.05 -17.03
CA THR A 852 -19.61 32.33 -17.74
C THR A 852 -20.71 32.39 -18.79
N SER A 853 -21.11 33.61 -19.14
CA SER A 853 -22.04 33.87 -20.26
C SER A 853 -21.33 34.10 -21.60
N GLY A 854 -19.99 34.08 -21.61
CA GLY A 854 -19.14 34.15 -22.81
C GLY A 854 -18.43 32.81 -23.04
N ASP A 855 -17.31 32.84 -23.75
CA ASP A 855 -16.57 31.61 -24.11
C ASP A 855 -15.53 31.21 -23.06
N GLY A 856 -15.28 29.91 -22.87
CA GLY A 856 -14.35 29.34 -21.90
C GLY A 856 -14.89 29.41 -20.48
N GLY A 857 -15.57 28.36 -20.02
CA GLY A 857 -16.08 28.26 -18.64
C GLY A 857 -14.96 28.34 -17.62
N ALA A 858 -13.90 27.55 -17.81
CA ALA A 858 -12.71 27.58 -16.96
C ALA A 858 -11.60 28.47 -17.52
N VAL A 859 -11.22 28.22 -18.78
CA VAL A 859 -10.07 28.86 -19.44
C VAL A 859 -10.45 29.37 -20.83
N ARG A 860 -9.99 30.59 -21.15
CA ARG A 860 -10.08 31.16 -22.50
C ARG A 860 -8.68 31.49 -23.02
N VAL A 861 -8.39 31.12 -24.27
CA VAL A 861 -7.12 31.39 -24.97
C VAL A 861 -7.40 32.13 -26.28
N GLU A 862 -6.86 33.33 -26.45
CA GLU A 862 -7.09 34.16 -27.65
C GLU A 862 -5.76 34.70 -28.22
N ASP A 863 -5.43 34.33 -29.47
CA ASP A 863 -4.20 34.73 -30.18
C ASP A 863 -2.93 34.49 -29.34
N ALA A 864 -2.86 33.32 -28.70
CA ALA A 864 -1.86 32.97 -27.69
C ALA A 864 -1.42 31.49 -27.78
N GLU A 865 -0.48 31.10 -26.93
CA GLU A 865 0.01 29.73 -26.79
C GLU A 865 -0.26 29.22 -25.36
N LEU A 866 -0.76 28.00 -25.24
CA LEU A 866 -0.96 27.29 -23.98
C LEU A 866 -0.35 25.89 -24.05
N GLN A 867 0.51 25.57 -23.08
CA GLN A 867 1.00 24.23 -22.82
C GLN A 867 0.48 23.78 -21.46
N GLY A 868 -0.16 22.62 -21.38
CA GLY A 868 -0.78 22.11 -20.16
C GLY A 868 -0.41 20.65 -19.91
N SER A 869 -0.05 20.32 -18.67
CA SER A 869 0.18 18.93 -18.23
C SER A 869 -0.41 18.67 -16.85
N ASP A 870 -0.99 17.50 -16.59
CA ASP A 870 -1.67 17.21 -15.30
C ASP A 870 -2.67 18.31 -14.93
N LEU A 871 -3.65 18.52 -15.82
CA LEU A 871 -4.72 19.49 -15.61
C LEU A 871 -6.07 18.79 -15.54
N VAL A 872 -6.91 19.19 -14.61
CA VAL A 872 -8.31 18.74 -14.51
C VAL A 872 -9.23 19.92 -14.80
N PHE A 873 -10.17 19.76 -15.70
CA PHE A 873 -11.26 20.69 -15.97
C PHE A 873 -12.55 20.02 -15.56
N ASP A 874 -13.06 20.37 -14.39
CA ASP A 874 -14.21 19.73 -13.77
C ASP A 874 -15.41 20.69 -13.66
N SER A 875 -16.60 20.24 -14.05
CA SER A 875 -17.86 20.92 -13.73
C SER A 875 -17.93 22.38 -14.22
N ASN A 876 -17.26 22.71 -15.33
CA ASN A 876 -17.23 24.07 -15.87
C ASN A 876 -18.31 24.29 -16.93
N ALA A 877 -18.95 25.46 -16.89
CA ALA A 877 -20.07 25.81 -17.75
C ALA A 877 -19.85 27.10 -18.56
N SER A 878 -20.30 27.11 -19.81
CA SER A 878 -20.34 28.29 -20.66
C SER A 878 -21.68 28.40 -21.40
N ASP A 879 -22.36 29.55 -21.33
CA ASP A 879 -23.52 29.82 -22.22
C ASP A 879 -23.09 30.00 -23.69
N GLY A 880 -21.78 30.12 -23.96
CA GLY A 880 -21.15 30.23 -25.28
C GLY A 880 -20.37 28.97 -25.61
N TYR A 881 -19.09 29.11 -25.96
CA TYR A 881 -18.27 28.00 -26.44
C TYR A 881 -17.21 27.54 -25.43
N GLY A 882 -16.92 26.23 -25.40
CA GLY A 882 -15.88 25.63 -24.56
C GLY A 882 -16.24 25.66 -23.07
N GLY A 883 -16.80 24.58 -22.54
CA GLY A 883 -17.18 24.50 -21.12
C GLY A 883 -15.93 24.49 -20.23
N GLY A 884 -15.00 23.57 -20.46
CA GLY A 884 -13.68 23.61 -19.84
C GLY A 884 -12.79 24.69 -20.47
N LEU A 885 -12.50 24.55 -21.76
CA LEU A 885 -11.51 25.39 -22.46
C LEU A 885 -12.02 25.88 -23.80
N PHE A 886 -11.83 27.17 -24.09
CA PHE A 886 -12.04 27.75 -25.42
C PHE A 886 -10.77 28.36 -25.97
N ALA A 887 -10.43 28.06 -27.22
CA ALA A 887 -9.28 28.64 -27.91
C ALA A 887 -9.63 29.23 -29.28
N LEU A 888 -9.11 30.43 -29.54
CA LEU A 888 -9.34 31.22 -30.74
C LEU A 888 -8.00 31.68 -31.33
N ALA A 889 -7.75 31.38 -32.60
CA ALA A 889 -6.51 31.69 -33.31
C ALA A 889 -5.23 31.37 -32.51
N SER A 890 -5.21 30.23 -31.81
CA SER A 890 -4.20 29.89 -30.79
C SER A 890 -3.56 28.52 -31.03
N THR A 891 -2.46 28.25 -30.34
CA THR A 891 -1.84 26.91 -30.26
C THR A 891 -2.00 26.38 -28.84
N VAL A 892 -2.52 25.16 -28.71
CA VAL A 892 -2.79 24.52 -27.43
C VAL A 892 -2.21 23.10 -27.45
N ASP A 893 -1.31 22.80 -26.53
CA ASP A 893 -0.73 21.46 -26.34
C ASP A 893 -1.09 20.95 -24.94
N LEU A 894 -1.79 19.82 -24.86
CA LEU A 894 -2.28 19.23 -23.61
C LEU A 894 -1.79 17.78 -23.49
N ALA A 895 -1.19 17.45 -22.36
CA ALA A 895 -0.74 16.10 -22.03
C ALA A 895 -1.26 15.68 -20.66
N ASP A 896 -1.76 14.44 -20.54
CA ASP A 896 -2.13 13.88 -19.23
C ASP A 896 -3.20 14.74 -18.51
N CYS A 897 -4.17 15.25 -19.26
CA CYS A 897 -5.24 16.12 -18.76
C CYS A 897 -6.61 15.41 -18.71
N VAL A 898 -7.48 15.84 -17.81
CA VAL A 898 -8.86 15.37 -17.66
C VAL A 898 -9.84 16.51 -17.93
N PHE A 899 -10.86 16.27 -18.74
CA PHE A 899 -12.01 17.14 -18.92
C PHE A 899 -13.26 16.37 -18.53
N GLU A 900 -13.89 16.71 -17.42
CA GLU A 900 -15.07 16.02 -16.91
C GLU A 900 -16.22 16.95 -16.52
N ASP A 901 -17.45 16.49 -16.75
CA ASP A 901 -18.69 17.18 -16.35
C ASP A 901 -18.81 18.64 -16.85
N ASN A 902 -18.13 18.99 -17.95
CA ASN A 902 -18.18 20.35 -18.49
C ASN A 902 -19.36 20.54 -19.45
N GLU A 903 -20.01 21.70 -19.39
CA GLU A 903 -21.21 22.03 -20.18
C GLU A 903 -21.02 23.30 -21.05
N SER A 904 -21.42 23.26 -22.32
CA SER A 904 -21.45 24.47 -23.17
C SER A 904 -22.46 24.43 -24.32
N GLU A 905 -22.58 25.52 -25.10
CA GLU A 905 -23.30 25.46 -26.39
C GLU A 905 -22.53 24.62 -27.42
N ALA A 906 -21.20 24.65 -27.41
CA ALA A 906 -20.38 23.83 -28.31
C ALA A 906 -19.00 23.55 -27.73
N GLY A 907 -18.58 22.28 -27.77
CA GLY A 907 -17.38 21.79 -27.10
C GLY A 907 -17.60 21.77 -25.59
N GLY A 908 -18.24 20.73 -25.06
CA GLY A 908 -18.53 20.64 -23.62
C GLY A 908 -17.23 20.67 -22.84
N GLY A 909 -16.29 19.79 -23.17
CA GLY A 909 -14.91 19.86 -22.67
C GLY A 909 -14.14 21.04 -23.27
N LEU A 910 -13.95 21.03 -24.60
CA LEU A 910 -13.11 22.03 -25.28
C LEU A 910 -13.58 22.40 -26.69
N LEU A 911 -13.41 23.67 -27.06
CA LEU A 911 -13.65 24.17 -28.43
C LEU A 911 -12.45 24.95 -29.00
N MET A 912 -12.15 24.70 -30.28
CA MET A 912 -11.11 25.41 -31.07
C MET A 912 -11.72 26.10 -32.30
N GLU A 913 -11.36 27.36 -32.57
CA GLU A 913 -11.73 28.05 -33.83
C GLU A 913 -10.70 29.04 -34.39
N ASP A 914 -10.96 29.58 -35.58
CA ASP A 914 -10.14 30.55 -36.35
C ASP A 914 -8.71 30.05 -36.65
N SER A 915 -8.62 28.86 -37.26
CA SER A 915 -7.34 28.23 -37.65
C SER A 915 -6.38 27.99 -36.48
N SER A 916 -6.93 27.53 -35.34
CA SER A 916 -6.13 27.13 -34.18
C SER A 916 -5.54 25.72 -34.35
N ASP A 917 -4.48 25.42 -33.60
CA ASP A 917 -3.82 24.11 -33.60
C ASP A 917 -3.89 23.48 -32.20
N LEU A 918 -4.35 22.23 -32.11
CA LEU A 918 -4.50 21.48 -30.87
C LEU A 918 -3.70 20.17 -30.92
N THR A 919 -2.87 19.93 -29.91
CA THR A 919 -2.24 18.63 -29.64
C THR A 919 -2.78 18.09 -28.33
N VAL A 920 -3.22 16.83 -28.32
CA VAL A 920 -3.75 16.14 -27.13
C VAL A 920 -3.07 14.79 -27.00
N GLU A 921 -2.48 14.50 -25.85
CA GLU A 921 -1.75 13.25 -25.60
C GLU A 921 -2.14 12.68 -24.23
N ARG A 922 -2.58 11.42 -24.16
CA ARG A 922 -2.97 10.77 -22.88
C ARG A 922 -4.04 11.53 -22.07
N CYS A 923 -4.97 12.21 -22.76
CA CYS A 923 -6.04 12.95 -22.10
C CYS A 923 -7.37 12.18 -22.07
N ARG A 924 -8.19 12.46 -21.05
CA ARG A 924 -9.51 11.89 -20.85
C ARG A 924 -10.62 12.96 -20.97
N PHE A 925 -11.68 12.66 -21.71
CA PHE A 925 -12.88 13.49 -21.85
C PHE A 925 -14.09 12.67 -21.40
N THR A 926 -14.67 13.01 -20.25
CA THR A 926 -15.73 12.23 -19.60
C THR A 926 -16.98 13.05 -19.34
N ASP A 927 -18.15 12.52 -19.66
CA ASP A 927 -19.44 13.08 -19.24
C ASP A 927 -19.62 14.57 -19.57
N ASN A 928 -18.93 15.06 -20.62
CA ASN A 928 -19.06 16.44 -21.06
C ASN A 928 -20.30 16.61 -21.93
N VAL A 929 -21.00 17.72 -21.77
CA VAL A 929 -22.29 17.97 -22.40
C VAL A 929 -22.25 19.23 -23.27
N SER A 930 -22.72 19.16 -24.51
CA SER A 930 -22.97 20.36 -25.30
C SER A 930 -24.07 20.17 -26.35
N GLU A 931 -24.40 21.20 -27.14
CA GLU A 931 -25.24 21.01 -28.33
C GLU A 931 -24.44 20.40 -29.50
N PHE A 932 -23.14 20.71 -29.57
CA PHE A 932 -22.26 20.35 -30.68
C PHE A 932 -20.85 19.95 -30.19
N GLY A 933 -20.48 18.68 -30.30
CA GLY A 933 -19.21 18.17 -29.76
C GLY A 933 -19.26 18.07 -28.24
N GLY A 934 -19.81 16.98 -27.70
CA GLY A 934 -19.95 16.80 -26.24
C GLY A 934 -18.59 16.89 -25.55
N GLY A 935 -17.61 16.10 -25.99
CA GLY A 935 -16.21 16.24 -25.56
C GLY A 935 -15.51 17.44 -26.23
N LEU A 936 -15.34 17.37 -27.56
CA LEU A 936 -14.54 18.31 -28.34
C LEU A 936 -15.28 18.86 -29.56
N ASN A 937 -15.04 20.13 -29.88
CA ASN A 937 -15.48 20.74 -31.13
C ASN A 937 -14.35 21.50 -31.83
N ILE A 938 -13.94 21.02 -33.01
CA ILE A 938 -12.88 21.60 -33.84
C ILE A 938 -13.53 22.31 -35.04
N TYR A 939 -13.36 23.63 -35.10
CA TYR A 939 -14.12 24.50 -36.00
C TYR A 939 -13.23 25.48 -36.79
N ASP A 940 -13.77 25.98 -37.92
CA ASP A 940 -13.24 27.08 -38.77
C ASP A 940 -11.74 26.99 -39.13
N GLY A 941 -11.37 25.90 -39.82
CA GLY A 941 -10.01 25.70 -40.35
C GLY A 941 -8.96 25.28 -39.32
N SER A 942 -9.35 25.05 -38.07
CA SER A 942 -8.48 24.54 -37.01
C SER A 942 -8.04 23.08 -37.25
N THR A 943 -6.93 22.69 -36.61
CA THR A 943 -6.36 21.34 -36.70
C THR A 943 -6.21 20.67 -35.33
N MET A 944 -6.31 19.34 -35.30
CA MET A 944 -6.10 18.56 -34.08
C MET A 944 -5.27 17.30 -34.35
N THR A 945 -4.31 17.02 -33.45
CA THR A 945 -3.67 15.71 -33.32
C THR A 945 -3.99 15.17 -31.92
N LEU A 946 -4.53 13.97 -31.85
CA LEU A 946 -4.89 13.31 -30.59
C LEU A 946 -4.31 11.88 -30.56
N SER A 947 -3.61 11.53 -29.49
CA SER A 947 -3.06 10.19 -29.27
C SER A 947 -3.26 9.71 -27.84
N ASP A 948 -3.43 8.40 -27.66
CA ASP A 948 -3.59 7.74 -26.35
C ASP A 948 -4.76 8.30 -25.52
N GLY A 949 -5.82 8.78 -26.18
CA GLY A 949 -6.95 9.43 -25.51
C GLY A 949 -8.07 8.48 -25.08
N THR A 950 -8.92 8.96 -24.17
CA THR A 950 -10.17 8.26 -23.79
C THR A 950 -11.34 9.22 -23.78
N PHE A 951 -12.40 8.89 -24.51
CA PHE A 951 -13.69 9.56 -24.48
C PHE A 951 -14.71 8.62 -23.85
N SER A 952 -15.45 9.08 -22.85
CA SER A 952 -16.47 8.27 -22.18
C SER A 952 -17.70 9.09 -21.82
N GLY A 953 -18.89 8.64 -22.22
CA GLY A 953 -20.17 9.20 -21.75
C GLY A 953 -20.44 10.65 -22.18
N ASN A 954 -19.68 11.21 -23.13
CA ASN A 954 -19.95 12.58 -23.57
C ASN A 954 -21.24 12.66 -24.41
N GLU A 955 -22.00 13.73 -24.20
CA GLU A 955 -23.33 13.93 -24.76
C GLU A 955 -23.41 15.21 -25.61
N ALA A 956 -23.79 15.06 -26.88
CA ALA A 956 -24.14 16.15 -27.76
C ALA A 956 -25.66 16.17 -28.03
N GLY A 957 -26.30 17.33 -27.83
CA GLY A 957 -27.72 17.52 -28.14
C GLY A 957 -28.05 17.26 -29.61
N SER A 958 -27.13 17.60 -30.53
CA SER A 958 -27.29 17.39 -31.96
C SER A 958 -26.18 16.53 -32.58
N TYR A 959 -24.92 16.96 -32.55
CA TYR A 959 -23.88 16.38 -33.41
C TYR A 959 -22.56 16.09 -32.69
N GLY A 960 -22.02 14.88 -32.88
CA GLY A 960 -20.71 14.48 -32.38
C GLY A 960 -20.67 14.35 -30.86
N GLY A 961 -21.08 13.21 -30.29
CA GLY A 961 -21.10 13.02 -28.82
C GLY A 961 -19.70 13.20 -28.22
N GLY A 962 -18.70 12.51 -28.78
CA GLY A 962 -17.30 12.71 -28.41
C GLY A 962 -16.67 13.90 -29.13
N ILE A 963 -16.58 13.83 -30.46
CA ILE A 963 -15.88 14.82 -31.28
C ILE A 963 -16.76 15.34 -32.40
N ARG A 964 -16.77 16.65 -32.58
CA ARG A 964 -17.28 17.30 -33.78
C ARG A 964 -16.18 18.02 -34.54
N CYS A 965 -16.06 17.77 -35.84
CA CYS A 965 -15.12 18.45 -36.72
C CYS A 965 -15.84 19.14 -37.89
N PHE A 966 -15.73 20.47 -38.01
CA PHE A 966 -16.54 21.23 -38.96
C PHE A 966 -15.80 22.41 -39.65
N ALA A 967 -16.16 22.70 -40.90
CA ALA A 967 -15.75 23.89 -41.67
C ALA A 967 -14.27 24.01 -42.07
N GLY A 968 -13.77 23.04 -42.85
CA GLY A 968 -12.44 23.13 -43.48
C GLY A 968 -11.29 22.77 -42.56
N THR A 969 -11.61 22.09 -41.47
CA THR A 969 -10.74 21.60 -40.39
C THR A 969 -10.07 20.28 -40.76
N SER A 970 -9.11 19.84 -39.95
CA SER A 970 -8.51 18.50 -40.09
C SER A 970 -8.13 17.89 -38.76
N ILE A 971 -8.36 16.59 -38.59
CA ILE A 971 -8.04 15.88 -37.36
C ILE A 971 -7.28 14.58 -37.65
N SER A 972 -6.37 14.22 -36.75
CA SER A 972 -5.69 12.93 -36.72
C SER A 972 -5.85 12.35 -35.32
N VAL A 973 -6.40 11.13 -35.22
CA VAL A 973 -6.67 10.46 -33.95
C VAL A 973 -6.01 9.09 -33.96
N SER A 974 -5.21 8.75 -32.96
CA SER A 974 -4.61 7.42 -32.83
C SER A 974 -4.71 6.83 -31.43
N ASP A 975 -4.74 5.51 -31.34
CA ASP A 975 -4.61 4.76 -30.08
C ASP A 975 -5.61 5.24 -29.02
N THR A 976 -6.86 5.47 -29.44
CA THR A 976 -7.87 6.18 -28.63
C THR A 976 -9.15 5.36 -28.51
N SER A 977 -9.83 5.45 -27.36
CA SER A 977 -11.12 4.80 -27.13
C SER A 977 -12.27 5.81 -27.02
N PHE A 978 -13.46 5.40 -27.48
CA PHE A 978 -14.74 6.12 -27.32
C PHE A 978 -15.77 5.16 -26.74
N THR A 979 -16.36 5.48 -25.58
CA THR A 979 -17.25 4.56 -24.87
C THR A 979 -18.53 5.24 -24.44
N GLY A 980 -19.68 4.75 -24.93
CA GLY A 980 -20.97 5.26 -24.47
C GLY A 980 -21.28 6.70 -24.90
N GLU A 981 -20.60 7.21 -25.93
CA GLU A 981 -20.85 8.54 -26.49
C GLU A 981 -22.27 8.65 -27.07
N PHE A 982 -22.92 9.81 -26.87
CA PHE A 982 -24.28 10.05 -27.34
C PHE A 982 -24.41 11.32 -28.17
N ALA A 983 -25.06 11.22 -29.32
CA ALA A 983 -25.50 12.37 -30.11
C ALA A 983 -27.01 12.29 -30.40
N GLY A 984 -27.74 13.39 -30.18
CA GLY A 984 -29.18 13.43 -30.43
C GLY A 984 -29.58 13.32 -31.90
N GLU A 985 -28.72 13.69 -32.85
CA GLU A 985 -28.95 13.56 -34.29
C GLU A 985 -27.87 12.70 -34.96
N ASP A 986 -26.67 13.22 -35.25
CA ASP A 986 -25.67 12.53 -36.10
C ASP A 986 -24.30 12.37 -35.42
N GLY A 987 -23.64 11.24 -35.68
CA GLY A 987 -22.27 10.96 -35.24
C GLY A 987 -22.18 10.72 -33.73
N GLY A 988 -22.64 9.56 -33.27
CA GLY A 988 -22.74 9.27 -31.84
C GLY A 988 -21.41 9.46 -31.10
N ALA A 989 -20.31 8.94 -31.67
CA ALA A 989 -18.97 9.29 -31.21
C ALA A 989 -18.40 10.50 -31.96
N VAL A 990 -18.47 10.49 -33.30
CA VAL A 990 -17.74 11.47 -34.14
C VAL A 990 -18.59 11.97 -35.31
N GLU A 991 -18.70 13.29 -35.47
CA GLU A 991 -19.26 13.95 -36.67
C GLU A 991 -18.18 14.72 -37.46
N LEU A 992 -18.11 14.51 -38.78
CA LEU A 992 -17.12 15.12 -39.68
C LEU A 992 -17.78 15.84 -40.88
N VAL A 993 -17.68 17.17 -40.93
CA VAL A 993 -18.25 18.00 -42.01
C VAL A 993 -17.20 18.94 -42.61
N SER A 994 -16.84 18.71 -43.87
CA SER A 994 -15.72 19.42 -44.51
C SER A 994 -14.43 19.30 -43.69
N CYS A 995 -14.20 18.11 -43.12
CA CYS A 995 -13.08 17.81 -42.25
C CYS A 995 -12.25 16.67 -42.86
N GLY A 996 -10.95 16.88 -43.03
CA GLY A 996 -10.04 15.81 -43.42
C GLY A 996 -9.63 15.01 -42.20
N SER A 997 -9.87 13.70 -42.19
CA SER A 997 -9.75 12.91 -40.95
C SER A 997 -9.03 11.58 -41.15
N THR A 998 -8.17 11.25 -40.19
CA THR A 998 -7.51 9.93 -40.08
C THR A 998 -7.68 9.40 -38.66
N PHE A 999 -8.12 8.15 -38.56
CA PHE A 999 -8.24 7.40 -37.31
C PHE A 999 -7.39 6.14 -37.43
N THR A 1000 -6.52 5.88 -36.46
CA THR A 1000 -5.64 4.71 -36.45
C THR A 1000 -5.67 4.02 -35.09
N ASN A 1001 -5.90 2.70 -35.04
CA ASN A 1001 -5.99 1.96 -33.76
C ASN A 1001 -7.04 2.57 -32.81
N VAL A 1002 -8.25 2.81 -33.31
CA VAL A 1002 -9.32 3.43 -32.52
C VAL A 1002 -10.39 2.41 -32.17
N THR A 1003 -10.84 2.41 -30.93
CA THR A 1003 -11.95 1.55 -30.48
C THR A 1003 -13.16 2.40 -30.12
N VAL A 1004 -14.33 2.05 -30.63
CA VAL A 1004 -15.60 2.69 -30.31
C VAL A 1004 -16.56 1.64 -29.78
N THR A 1005 -17.08 1.82 -28.57
CA THR A 1005 -17.98 0.86 -27.93
C THR A 1005 -19.26 1.53 -27.45
N SER A 1006 -20.41 0.95 -27.77
CA SER A 1006 -21.73 1.37 -27.26
C SER A 1006 -22.11 2.82 -27.55
N SER A 1007 -21.60 3.44 -28.62
CA SER A 1007 -21.97 4.80 -29.01
C SER A 1007 -23.34 4.86 -29.70
N THR A 1008 -24.09 5.94 -29.48
CA THR A 1008 -25.47 6.07 -29.97
C THR A 1008 -25.70 7.41 -30.67
N ALA A 1009 -26.28 7.36 -31.87
CA ALA A 1009 -26.82 8.52 -32.58
C ALA A 1009 -28.35 8.40 -32.73
N GLY A 1010 -29.09 9.50 -32.58
CA GLY A 1010 -30.53 9.50 -32.77
C GLY A 1010 -30.97 9.22 -34.21
N ASP A 1011 -30.24 9.78 -35.18
CA ASP A 1011 -30.54 9.71 -36.62
C ASP A 1011 -29.47 8.87 -37.35
N SER A 1012 -28.22 9.32 -37.47
CA SER A 1012 -27.25 8.64 -38.36
C SER A 1012 -25.83 8.52 -37.82
N GLY A 1013 -25.17 7.40 -38.11
CA GLY A 1013 -23.76 7.16 -37.77
C GLY A 1013 -23.57 6.96 -36.28
N GLY A 1014 -23.93 5.79 -35.75
CA GLY A 1014 -23.91 5.52 -34.31
C GLY A 1014 -22.52 5.67 -33.69
N ALA A 1015 -21.46 5.37 -34.44
CA ALA A 1015 -20.10 5.79 -34.11
C ALA A 1015 -19.68 7.01 -34.93
N PHE A 1016 -19.58 6.86 -36.26
CA PHE A 1016 -19.06 7.89 -37.16
C PHE A 1016 -20.11 8.39 -38.14
N TRP A 1017 -20.18 9.70 -38.31
CA TRP A 1017 -20.87 10.35 -39.42
C TRP A 1017 -19.88 11.22 -40.20
N THR A 1018 -19.90 11.16 -41.53
CA THR A 1018 -19.04 12.04 -42.34
C THR A 1018 -19.66 12.46 -43.67
N SER A 1019 -19.32 13.68 -44.10
CA SER A 1019 -19.54 14.21 -45.45
C SER A 1019 -18.22 14.57 -46.17
N SER A 1020 -17.11 14.00 -45.72
CA SER A 1020 -15.76 14.28 -46.21
C SER A 1020 -14.88 13.03 -46.23
N ASP A 1021 -13.69 13.15 -46.82
CA ASP A 1021 -12.74 12.03 -46.89
C ASP A 1021 -12.35 11.56 -45.49
N ILE A 1022 -12.41 10.25 -45.26
CA ILE A 1022 -12.07 9.62 -43.98
C ILE A 1022 -11.15 8.42 -44.23
N THR A 1023 -10.13 8.27 -43.40
CA THR A 1023 -9.31 7.05 -43.31
C THR A 1023 -9.52 6.43 -41.93
N LEU A 1024 -9.96 5.18 -41.90
CA LEU A 1024 -10.15 4.36 -40.70
C LEU A 1024 -9.19 3.17 -40.82
N ASP A 1025 -8.07 3.21 -40.11
CA ASP A 1025 -7.06 2.16 -40.13
C ASP A 1025 -7.01 1.44 -38.77
N ASN A 1026 -7.27 0.14 -38.77
CA ASN A 1026 -7.42 -0.68 -37.57
C ASN A 1026 -8.42 -0.08 -36.56
N VAL A 1027 -9.64 0.23 -37.02
CA VAL A 1027 -10.70 0.80 -36.19
C VAL A 1027 -11.71 -0.27 -35.83
N SER A 1028 -11.96 -0.45 -34.53
CA SER A 1028 -12.95 -1.37 -34.00
C SER A 1028 -14.21 -0.62 -33.57
N VAL A 1029 -15.39 -1.08 -33.94
CA VAL A 1029 -16.68 -0.51 -33.51
C VAL A 1029 -17.61 -1.63 -33.03
N ASP A 1030 -17.89 -1.67 -31.74
CA ASP A 1030 -18.80 -2.63 -31.12
C ASP A 1030 -20.05 -1.95 -30.55
N GLY A 1031 -21.23 -2.52 -30.83
CA GLY A 1031 -22.47 -2.13 -30.18
C GLY A 1031 -22.99 -0.71 -30.50
N ALA A 1032 -22.57 -0.10 -31.61
CA ALA A 1032 -23.03 1.24 -31.96
C ALA A 1032 -24.46 1.23 -32.54
N VAL A 1033 -25.26 2.25 -32.22
CA VAL A 1033 -26.70 2.30 -32.55
C VAL A 1033 -27.10 3.60 -33.26
N ALA A 1034 -27.86 3.50 -34.36
CA ALA A 1034 -28.45 4.66 -35.07
C ALA A 1034 -29.71 4.31 -35.89
N GLU A 1035 -30.45 5.28 -36.42
CA GLU A 1035 -31.49 5.00 -37.44
C GLU A 1035 -30.82 4.56 -38.77
N ALA A 1036 -29.71 5.18 -39.17
CA ALA A 1036 -28.95 4.82 -40.37
C ALA A 1036 -27.44 4.76 -40.14
N GLY A 1037 -26.80 3.66 -40.56
CA GLY A 1037 -25.36 3.46 -40.38
C GLY A 1037 -25.02 3.23 -38.91
N GLY A 1038 -25.25 2.01 -38.41
CA GLY A 1038 -25.07 1.70 -36.98
C GLY A 1038 -23.66 2.03 -36.50
N ALA A 1039 -22.63 1.63 -37.26
CA ALA A 1039 -21.27 2.10 -37.03
C ALA A 1039 -20.98 3.42 -37.79
N VAL A 1040 -21.12 3.44 -39.12
CA VAL A 1040 -20.61 4.52 -39.96
C VAL A 1040 -21.64 4.98 -40.99
N TYR A 1041 -21.86 6.28 -41.07
CA TYR A 1041 -22.68 6.93 -42.09
C TYR A 1041 -21.84 7.84 -43.00
N LEU A 1042 -21.94 7.63 -44.32
CA LEU A 1042 -21.21 8.38 -45.34
C LEU A 1042 -22.17 9.20 -46.22
N SER A 1043 -22.04 10.53 -46.21
CA SER A 1043 -22.87 11.49 -46.96
C SER A 1043 -22.07 12.19 -48.06
N TYR A 1044 -21.84 11.52 -49.19
CA TYR A 1044 -20.80 11.93 -50.15
C TYR A 1044 -21.29 12.59 -51.45
N GLY A 1045 -20.44 13.52 -51.91
CA GLY A 1045 -20.44 14.23 -53.16
C GLY A 1045 -19.62 13.55 -54.26
N ALA A 1046 -19.16 14.33 -55.24
CA ALA A 1046 -18.39 13.82 -56.37
C ALA A 1046 -16.88 13.89 -56.10
N GLY A 1047 -16.26 12.73 -55.83
CA GLY A 1047 -14.81 12.59 -55.68
C GLY A 1047 -14.34 12.25 -54.26
N ASP A 1048 -15.28 12.12 -53.32
CA ASP A 1048 -14.99 11.81 -51.92
C ASP A 1048 -14.69 10.32 -51.69
N VAL A 1049 -13.91 10.03 -50.66
CA VAL A 1049 -13.24 8.76 -50.44
C VAL A 1049 -13.31 8.35 -48.97
N ALA A 1050 -13.85 7.16 -48.70
CA ALA A 1050 -13.64 6.47 -47.43
C ALA A 1050 -12.68 5.30 -47.65
N GLU A 1051 -11.59 5.25 -46.88
CA GLU A 1051 -10.68 4.10 -46.81
C GLU A 1051 -10.81 3.48 -45.42
N VAL A 1052 -11.19 2.20 -45.38
CA VAL A 1052 -11.31 1.40 -44.16
C VAL A 1052 -10.39 0.20 -44.32
N SER A 1053 -9.42 0.03 -43.43
CA SER A 1053 -8.47 -1.09 -43.44
C SER A 1053 -8.29 -1.65 -42.04
N GLY A 1054 -8.40 -2.96 -41.84
CA GLY A 1054 -8.24 -3.55 -40.49
C GLY A 1054 -9.38 -3.25 -39.51
N GLY A 1055 -9.34 -3.86 -38.32
CA GLY A 1055 -10.32 -3.65 -37.25
C GLY A 1055 -11.59 -4.52 -37.34
N ASP A 1056 -12.37 -4.52 -36.26
CA ASP A 1056 -13.60 -5.33 -36.11
C ASP A 1056 -14.85 -4.47 -35.92
N TYR A 1057 -15.92 -4.80 -36.63
CA TYR A 1057 -17.19 -4.12 -36.53
C TYR A 1057 -18.26 -5.11 -36.07
N SER A 1058 -18.55 -5.10 -34.77
CA SER A 1058 -19.37 -6.10 -34.11
C SER A 1058 -20.64 -5.52 -33.47
N ASN A 1059 -21.72 -6.29 -33.46
CA ASN A 1059 -22.97 -5.98 -32.73
C ASN A 1059 -23.62 -4.60 -32.99
N ASN A 1060 -23.31 -3.96 -34.12
CA ASN A 1060 -23.85 -2.64 -34.45
C ASN A 1060 -25.29 -2.75 -34.96
N GLU A 1061 -26.17 -1.86 -34.54
CA GLU A 1061 -27.60 -1.89 -34.86
C GLU A 1061 -28.06 -0.60 -35.57
N ALA A 1062 -28.75 -0.77 -36.70
CA ALA A 1062 -29.51 0.32 -37.29
C ALA A 1062 -30.77 -0.13 -38.03
N ASP A 1063 -31.68 0.80 -38.31
CA ASP A 1063 -32.80 0.54 -39.22
C ASP A 1063 -32.31 0.35 -40.67
N TYR A 1064 -31.27 1.10 -41.04
CA TYR A 1064 -30.69 1.11 -42.38
C TYR A 1064 -29.16 0.99 -42.37
N GLY A 1065 -28.62 -0.18 -42.74
CA GLY A 1065 -27.17 -0.43 -42.80
C GLY A 1065 -26.56 -0.59 -41.42
N GLY A 1066 -26.57 -1.82 -40.89
CA GLY A 1066 -26.15 -2.12 -39.51
C GLY A 1066 -24.72 -1.68 -39.18
N VAL A 1067 -23.82 -1.72 -40.16
CA VAL A 1067 -22.46 -1.16 -40.04
C VAL A 1067 -22.36 0.12 -40.86
N PHE A 1068 -22.42 0.01 -42.19
CA PHE A 1068 -22.25 1.14 -43.10
C PHE A 1068 -23.55 1.56 -43.77
N TYR A 1069 -23.82 2.86 -43.79
CA TYR A 1069 -24.80 3.46 -44.69
C TYR A 1069 -24.14 4.51 -45.58
N THR A 1070 -24.36 4.42 -46.89
CA THR A 1070 -23.76 5.34 -47.86
C THR A 1070 -24.82 6.06 -48.70
N TYR A 1071 -24.79 7.38 -48.65
CA TYR A 1071 -25.61 8.28 -49.46
C TYR A 1071 -24.73 8.98 -50.50
N LEU A 1072 -24.61 8.39 -51.69
CA LEU A 1072 -23.79 8.95 -52.75
C LEU A 1072 -24.65 9.78 -53.73
N THR A 1073 -24.23 11.02 -53.96
CA THR A 1073 -24.86 11.90 -54.95
C THR A 1073 -24.16 11.86 -56.31
N SER A 1074 -23.06 11.11 -56.44
CA SER A 1074 -22.24 10.99 -57.65
C SER A 1074 -21.61 9.60 -57.82
N SER A 1075 -21.44 9.18 -59.07
CA SER A 1075 -20.79 7.91 -59.46
C SER A 1075 -19.27 7.89 -59.31
N SER A 1076 -18.67 8.89 -58.65
CA SER A 1076 -17.22 9.04 -58.50
C SER A 1076 -16.75 9.03 -57.05
N ALA A 1077 -17.66 8.94 -56.08
CA ALA A 1077 -17.33 8.64 -54.70
C ALA A 1077 -17.21 7.13 -54.51
N TYR A 1078 -16.34 6.71 -53.59
CA TYR A 1078 -16.06 5.31 -53.33
C TYR A 1078 -15.78 5.05 -51.86
N LEU A 1079 -16.18 3.85 -51.42
CA LEU A 1079 -15.82 3.26 -50.14
C LEU A 1079 -14.90 2.07 -50.45
N LEU A 1080 -13.69 2.08 -49.91
CA LEU A 1080 -12.74 0.99 -49.95
C LEU A 1080 -12.70 0.35 -48.57
N VAL A 1081 -12.89 -0.97 -48.54
CA VAL A 1081 -12.84 -1.77 -47.31
C VAL A 1081 -11.85 -2.89 -47.58
N ASP A 1082 -10.85 -3.02 -46.73
CA ASP A 1082 -9.80 -4.04 -46.82
C ASP A 1082 -9.53 -4.64 -45.43
N THR A 1083 -9.27 -5.95 -45.35
CA THR A 1083 -8.87 -6.63 -44.11
C THR A 1083 -9.69 -6.34 -42.84
N THR A 1084 -11.00 -6.05 -42.95
CA THR A 1084 -11.92 -5.75 -41.81
C THR A 1084 -12.89 -6.90 -41.53
N THR A 1085 -13.21 -7.15 -40.25
CA THR A 1085 -14.20 -8.17 -39.84
C THR A 1085 -15.56 -7.57 -39.51
N PHE A 1086 -16.64 -8.33 -39.73
CA PHE A 1086 -18.02 -7.93 -39.43
C PHE A 1086 -18.78 -9.06 -38.76
N SER A 1087 -19.23 -8.89 -37.52
CA SER A 1087 -19.95 -9.94 -36.76
C SER A 1087 -21.17 -9.37 -36.00
N GLY A 1088 -22.25 -10.14 -35.85
CA GLY A 1088 -23.38 -9.77 -34.97
C GLY A 1088 -24.20 -8.52 -35.35
N ASN A 1089 -23.92 -7.86 -36.48
CA ASN A 1089 -24.55 -6.59 -36.85
C ASN A 1089 -26.00 -6.75 -37.35
N VAL A 1090 -26.88 -5.81 -37.00
CA VAL A 1090 -28.33 -5.87 -37.23
C VAL A 1090 -28.83 -4.71 -38.10
N ALA A 1091 -29.63 -5.04 -39.13
CA ALA A 1091 -30.36 -4.08 -39.97
C ALA A 1091 -31.87 -4.37 -39.96
N ASN A 1092 -32.70 -3.46 -39.43
CA ASN A 1092 -34.12 -3.75 -39.15
C ASN A 1092 -35.07 -3.65 -40.37
N VAL A 1093 -34.75 -2.87 -41.42
CA VAL A 1093 -35.77 -2.52 -42.45
C VAL A 1093 -35.43 -2.98 -43.88
N THR A 1094 -34.17 -3.15 -44.31
CA THR A 1094 -33.79 -3.78 -45.61
C THR A 1094 -32.26 -3.93 -45.82
N ALA A 1095 -31.83 -5.15 -46.18
CA ALA A 1095 -30.53 -5.61 -46.74
C ALA A 1095 -29.23 -5.23 -46.01
N SER A 1096 -28.60 -6.25 -45.39
CA SER A 1096 -27.19 -6.45 -44.99
C SER A 1096 -26.48 -5.31 -44.25
N GLY A 1097 -25.38 -5.57 -43.54
CA GLY A 1097 -24.71 -4.53 -42.74
C GLY A 1097 -24.13 -3.37 -43.56
N VAL A 1098 -24.27 -3.35 -44.89
CA VAL A 1098 -23.86 -2.25 -45.76
C VAL A 1098 -24.99 -1.85 -46.72
N ARG A 1099 -25.41 -0.57 -46.72
CA ARG A 1099 -26.45 -0.02 -47.62
C ARG A 1099 -25.92 1.08 -48.53
N TYR A 1100 -26.31 1.06 -49.82
CA TYR A 1100 -25.83 2.00 -50.85
C TYR A 1100 -26.95 2.68 -51.66
N PHE A 1101 -26.85 4.01 -51.84
CA PHE A 1101 -27.77 4.82 -52.65
C PHE A 1101 -27.00 5.73 -53.64
N ASP A 1102 -27.33 5.65 -54.94
CA ASP A 1102 -26.61 6.39 -56.03
C ASP A 1102 -27.35 7.64 -56.57
N GLY A 1103 -28.39 8.09 -55.88
CA GLY A 1103 -29.23 9.21 -56.33
C GLY A 1103 -30.27 8.85 -57.40
N SER A 1104 -30.33 7.59 -57.88
CA SER A 1104 -31.30 7.12 -58.88
C SER A 1104 -31.99 5.79 -58.51
N SER A 1105 -31.35 4.95 -57.68
CA SER A 1105 -31.92 3.73 -57.09
C SER A 1105 -31.11 3.27 -55.86
N TYR A 1106 -31.75 2.48 -54.99
CA TYR A 1106 -31.07 1.75 -53.91
C TYR A 1106 -30.52 0.43 -54.46
N ALA A 1107 -29.27 0.10 -54.13
CA ALA A 1107 -28.67 -1.20 -54.42
C ALA A 1107 -28.05 -1.75 -53.12
N ALA A 1108 -28.29 -3.02 -52.82
CA ALA A 1108 -27.56 -3.75 -51.79
C ALA A 1108 -26.30 -4.36 -52.43
N TYR A 1109 -25.17 -4.27 -51.75
CA TYR A 1109 -24.00 -5.09 -52.05
C TYR A 1109 -23.80 -6.03 -50.88
N THR A 1110 -23.76 -7.33 -51.15
CA THR A 1110 -23.20 -8.33 -50.25
C THR A 1110 -21.68 -8.25 -50.37
N LEU A 1111 -21.00 -7.97 -49.25
CA LEU A 1111 -19.55 -8.15 -49.12
C LEU A 1111 -19.24 -9.65 -49.28
N ALA A 1112 -18.13 -9.97 -49.94
CA ALA A 1112 -17.80 -11.35 -50.27
C ALA A 1112 -17.11 -12.04 -49.09
N SER A 1113 -17.91 -12.61 -48.17
CA SER A 1113 -17.61 -13.66 -47.16
C SER A 1113 -16.41 -13.47 -46.18
N PRO A 1114 -16.53 -13.95 -44.92
CA PRO A 1114 -17.75 -14.32 -44.21
C PRO A 1114 -18.30 -13.07 -43.51
N THR A 1115 -19.57 -12.74 -43.77
CA THR A 1115 -20.24 -11.62 -43.09
C THR A 1115 -21.63 -12.10 -42.68
N SER A 1116 -21.81 -12.45 -41.40
CA SER A 1116 -23.10 -12.82 -40.87
C SER A 1116 -23.94 -11.55 -40.61
N PHE A 1117 -25.06 -11.41 -41.32
CA PHE A 1117 -26.00 -10.28 -41.14
C PHE A 1117 -27.40 -10.81 -40.85
N THR A 1118 -27.97 -10.43 -39.70
CA THR A 1118 -29.33 -10.88 -39.32
C THR A 1118 -30.40 -9.87 -39.77
N CYS A 1119 -31.17 -10.21 -40.81
CA CYS A 1119 -32.35 -9.47 -41.26
C CYS A 1119 -33.60 -9.85 -40.42
N ARG A 1120 -34.11 -8.99 -39.52
CA ARG A 1120 -35.35 -9.27 -38.77
C ARG A 1120 -36.60 -8.69 -39.46
N GLY A 1121 -37.26 -9.49 -40.32
CA GLY A 1121 -38.73 -9.45 -40.42
C GLY A 1121 -39.43 -8.76 -41.60
N PHE A 1122 -38.78 -8.49 -42.74
CA PHE A 1122 -39.48 -7.99 -43.94
C PHE A 1122 -39.19 -8.80 -45.20
N SER A 1123 -40.24 -9.09 -45.99
CA SER A 1123 -40.14 -9.79 -47.27
C SER A 1123 -39.45 -8.90 -48.32
N GLY A 1124 -38.13 -9.05 -48.46
CA GLY A 1124 -37.34 -8.30 -49.45
C GLY A 1124 -35.84 -8.16 -49.17
N CYS A 1125 -35.23 -8.98 -48.30
CA CYS A 1125 -33.76 -9.05 -48.22
C CYS A 1125 -33.22 -9.72 -49.51
N TYR A 1126 -32.34 -9.02 -50.23
CA TYR A 1126 -31.65 -9.44 -51.45
C TYR A 1126 -30.16 -9.17 -51.29
#